data_AF-K2NC07-F1
#
_entry.id   AF-K2NC07-F1
#
_cell.length_a   1.000
_cell.length_b   1.000
_cell.length_c   1.000
_cell.angle_alpha   90.00
_cell.angle_beta   90.00
_cell.angle_gamma   90.00
#
_symmetry.space_group_name_H-M   'P 1'
#
loop_
_entity.id
_entity.type
_entity.pdbx_description
1 polymer ?
#
loop_
_entity_poly.entity_id
_entity_poly.type
_entity_poly.pdbx_seq_one_letter_code
_entity_poly.pdbx_strand_id
1 'polypeptide(L)'
;NGEEGVEYSIPSVYNATILNCSDPCVLAASCFPAYTTTASSDGCACTCAEGGHGDACLPVAVPEPPSTDGEELCVRDVRVGVEVNAGFGMSVACYVGVTFVADVVVDVALMSGSVRNVTLANCTFVGGASLYVFGWLSDPPAGERADVLISGLELRSGGGVVVANRFPPGSRVTVVDSVLIAEARIAYRDAYGLGDASACFVLHNVNLTGSVLTLARTHVAAVFRDAVGVLVVGGVAVSSRGALYVDGLLVQTALGLCVSVEGGVAASGGSVVAFVDSDFLLCKHAVSVRGAVSVLGSAVALVRSDFLSTEDYAVAFYSTVSLADGSMLLAKGNVHDGVSREMLYAAGAVTAAGSTLSFVRNRALLPRMLSVSLSLAAGAHLRVACNDAGGVVLSTAEEYAAAGFGDAGSIDVAGCDACDRDTHCYAPGTASASMKSGVCVCACGSGEYGEACVPVGAPALPPAVGTASRVFVREGVTVRSVFVVPAGASEVTLRHVVLDGVSPVLYVPWMARDGVRIVVQNVSLQNGAVLYVMGGGGLRGAGAAGSDEGGPVELSVCGVEALNGVLVLSGTFPAGSVLTVTDSLLVAARPTPLEYLPGSRSSPYAPLLVLSGLRLVRSVLVVSGVALVTVVTGGRTVVVDGAVLELVGGGVALDAAVLGGDYALYASARVVASGGAVLRVSGSQVYAAHGLVLGSGVAANASAVVVNDNAGALTDGALLELRRSASFASGSWVSVRGNSISGRLLSVPSYPRSAELVQSTLTLHGNAGSGPVVMDGTVALVGAGRKFVVGCLMLNGQALQPMEYRSAGIIGEFRPVACGVCDADVRCFAAATRAISKSCHCRCAEGGYGRDCLPVYLPRVDGCNRTLAPPLLSHTATLTETRSLTPTWTPSLSATRYSPTQYGPTETLQVTETVVVSPTRTPTVSVSSTLWWSDVACPTLAVTTTAAGGSLTQNDIRGGGSAVPTLMVALPPPFRWARDAQPGTHLSFVPVSTAQPSGFGGPWGAMLRNATWVRNATNPSTVLELVVPVHRGYFIAADETIVIRCDAVAVVGGCKGVLLGSFTIASDTLPAAASALSAITGVVAGAAAVAVAVTGGLGSILEMQALGVFARMSCAS
;
A
#
# COMPACT_ATOMS: atom_id res chain seq x y z
N ASN A 1 -42.68 2.27 43.66
CA ASN A 1 -43.84 1.37 43.75
C ASN A 1 -43.31 -0.02 44.09
N GLY A 2 -44.04 -0.80 44.89
CA GLY A 2 -43.57 -2.12 45.34
C GLY A 2 -43.73 -3.22 44.30
N GLU A 3 -43.41 -4.45 44.73
CA GLU A 3 -43.58 -5.71 44.00
C GLU A 3 -42.55 -6.03 42.88
N GLU A 4 -41.27 -5.91 43.22
CA GLU A 4 -40.33 -7.02 42.96
C GLU A 4 -39.23 -7.03 44.03
N GLY A 5 -39.05 -8.16 44.72
CA GLY A 5 -38.11 -8.32 45.84
C GLY A 5 -36.88 -9.14 45.43
N VAL A 6 -35.72 -8.49 45.35
CA VAL A 6 -34.46 -9.15 44.94
C VAL A 6 -33.76 -9.76 46.16
N GLU A 7 -33.73 -11.10 46.24
CA GLU A 7 -33.10 -11.83 47.34
C GLU A 7 -31.57 -11.96 47.13
N TYR A 8 -30.80 -11.07 47.75
CA TYR A 8 -29.34 -11.10 47.72
C TYR A 8 -28.77 -12.01 48.82
N SER A 9 -28.29 -13.20 48.45
CA SER A 9 -27.56 -14.10 49.36
C SER A 9 -26.11 -13.68 49.53
N ILE A 10 -25.81 -12.94 50.61
CA ILE A 10 -24.43 -12.61 51.02
C ILE A 10 -23.75 -13.90 51.52
N PRO A 11 -22.55 -14.28 51.00
CA PRO A 11 -21.85 -15.47 51.46
C PRO A 11 -21.49 -15.39 52.95
N SER A 12 -21.68 -16.49 53.70
CA SER A 12 -21.49 -16.58 55.16
C SER A 12 -20.06 -16.35 55.68
N VAL A 13 -19.11 -16.06 54.78
CA VAL A 13 -17.76 -15.57 55.10
C VAL A 13 -17.78 -14.08 55.50
N TYR A 14 -18.79 -13.32 55.05
CA TYR A 14 -18.95 -11.90 55.32
C TYR A 14 -20.06 -11.67 56.35
N ASN A 15 -19.67 -11.18 57.52
CA ASN A 15 -20.58 -10.95 58.64
C ASN A 15 -21.31 -9.59 58.47
N ALA A 16 -22.17 -9.49 57.46
CA ALA A 16 -22.80 -8.24 57.04
C ALA A 16 -23.99 -7.84 57.93
N THR A 17 -23.93 -6.64 58.51
CA THR A 17 -25.03 -6.06 59.29
C THR A 17 -26.06 -5.43 58.36
N ILE A 18 -27.24 -6.04 58.24
CA ILE A 18 -28.35 -5.50 57.44
C ILE A 18 -29.08 -4.44 58.27
N LEU A 19 -29.32 -3.27 57.66
CA LEU A 19 -29.97 -2.11 58.29
C LEU A 19 -31.22 -1.70 57.50
N ASN A 20 -32.26 -1.26 58.20
CA ASN A 20 -33.49 -0.78 57.57
C ASN A 20 -33.33 0.70 57.13
N CYS A 21 -33.79 1.03 55.93
CA CYS A 21 -33.74 2.38 55.35
C CYS A 21 -34.68 3.42 56.01
N SER A 22 -35.02 3.22 57.29
CA SER A 22 -35.95 4.04 58.07
C SER A 22 -35.34 4.69 59.31
N ASP A 23 -34.14 4.26 59.74
CA ASP A 23 -33.41 4.93 60.81
C ASP A 23 -32.60 6.12 60.23
N PRO A 24 -32.72 7.34 60.78
CA PRO A 24 -32.19 8.55 60.15
C PRO A 24 -30.66 8.68 60.24
N CYS A 25 -29.98 7.95 61.13
CA CYS A 25 -28.53 7.86 61.12
C CYS A 25 -27.95 6.61 61.80
N VAL A 26 -26.89 6.05 61.25
CA VAL A 26 -26.09 4.97 61.87
C VAL A 26 -24.61 5.29 61.76
N LEU A 27 -23.97 5.49 62.92
CA LEU A 27 -22.57 5.93 63.06
C LEU A 27 -21.59 5.21 62.13
N ALA A 28 -21.67 3.87 62.03
CA ALA A 28 -20.74 3.06 61.24
C ALA A 28 -21.01 3.06 59.72
N ALA A 29 -22.10 3.69 59.26
CA ALA A 29 -22.43 3.88 57.84
C ALA A 29 -22.15 5.31 57.37
N SER A 30 -22.33 6.31 58.25
CA SER A 30 -22.16 7.73 57.93
C SER A 30 -20.77 8.28 58.29
N CYS A 31 -20.12 7.73 59.31
CA CYS A 31 -18.86 8.23 59.87
C CYS A 31 -17.80 7.12 59.91
N PHE A 32 -16.52 7.47 59.76
CA PHE A 32 -15.41 6.54 59.96
C PHE A 32 -15.13 6.36 61.46
N PRO A 33 -15.45 5.21 62.09
CA PRO A 33 -15.61 5.18 63.55
C PRO A 33 -14.33 5.42 64.35
N ALA A 34 -13.16 5.09 63.79
CA ALA A 34 -11.88 5.21 64.50
C ALA A 34 -11.40 6.66 64.70
N TYR A 35 -11.94 7.62 63.95
CA TYR A 35 -11.60 9.04 64.05
C TYR A 35 -12.84 9.94 64.27
N THR A 36 -13.96 9.37 64.73
CA THR A 36 -15.18 10.13 65.06
C THR A 36 -15.33 10.24 66.58
N THR A 37 -15.51 11.46 67.12
CA THR A 37 -15.69 11.70 68.56
C THR A 37 -17.16 11.69 68.98
N THR A 38 -18.02 12.40 68.26
CA THR A 38 -19.49 12.28 68.35
C THR A 38 -20.14 12.47 66.97
N ALA A 39 -21.40 12.06 66.81
CA ALA A 39 -22.21 12.38 65.64
C ALA A 39 -23.60 12.88 66.07
N SER A 40 -24.19 13.77 65.29
CA SER A 40 -25.55 14.28 65.52
C SER A 40 -26.61 13.24 65.16
N SER A 41 -27.60 13.04 66.02
CA SER A 41 -28.81 12.27 65.70
C SER A 41 -29.67 12.97 64.64
N ASP A 42 -29.65 14.30 64.61
CA ASP A 42 -30.30 15.12 63.59
C ASP A 42 -29.28 15.45 62.48
N GLY A 43 -29.49 14.90 61.28
CA GLY A 43 -28.74 15.28 60.07
C GLY A 43 -27.40 14.56 59.82
N CYS A 44 -27.05 13.50 60.57
CA CYS A 44 -25.86 12.67 60.36
C CYS A 44 -24.48 13.36 60.37
N ALA A 45 -24.36 14.61 60.83
CA ALA A 45 -23.06 15.27 60.90
C ALA A 45 -22.11 14.57 61.90
N CYS A 46 -20.96 14.11 61.41
CA CYS A 46 -19.88 13.55 62.21
C CYS A 46 -18.97 14.67 62.76
N THR A 47 -18.35 14.46 63.92
CA THR A 47 -17.30 15.35 64.44
C THR A 47 -16.03 14.55 64.70
N CYS A 48 -14.88 15.10 64.29
CA CYS A 48 -13.67 14.31 64.12
C CYS A 48 -12.69 14.43 65.30
N ALA A 49 -11.91 13.37 65.52
CA ALA A 49 -10.72 13.37 66.36
C ALA A 49 -9.52 13.94 65.57
N GLU A 50 -8.39 14.22 66.25
CA GLU A 50 -7.13 14.51 65.55
C GLU A 50 -6.79 13.39 64.57
N GLY A 51 -6.50 13.76 63.32
CA GLY A 51 -6.22 12.83 62.21
C GLY A 51 -7.44 12.38 61.40
N GLY A 52 -8.67 12.74 61.79
CA GLY A 52 -9.87 12.56 60.97
C GLY A 52 -10.13 13.77 60.07
N HIS A 53 -10.49 13.55 58.81
CA HIS A 53 -10.68 14.59 57.80
C HIS A 53 -12.04 14.51 57.09
N GLY A 54 -12.62 15.68 56.78
CA GLY A 54 -13.91 15.83 56.09
C GLY A 54 -15.12 15.39 56.91
N ASP A 55 -16.32 15.57 56.36
CA ASP A 55 -17.61 15.38 57.06
C ASP A 55 -17.86 13.94 57.55
N ALA A 56 -17.11 12.96 57.05
CA ALA A 56 -17.13 11.55 57.46
C ALA A 56 -15.91 11.13 58.30
N CYS A 57 -15.04 12.06 58.69
CA CYS A 57 -13.86 11.84 59.54
C CYS A 57 -12.88 10.75 59.04
N LEU A 58 -12.60 10.74 57.74
CA LEU A 58 -11.75 9.73 57.10
C LEU A 58 -10.27 9.83 57.54
N PRO A 59 -9.52 8.72 57.53
CA PRO A 59 -8.12 8.65 57.99
C PRO A 59 -7.10 9.29 57.03
N VAL A 60 -7.58 9.92 55.95
CA VAL A 60 -6.81 10.60 54.91
C VAL A 60 -7.62 11.81 54.49
N ALA A 61 -6.97 12.96 54.31
CA ALA A 61 -7.61 14.14 53.74
C ALA A 61 -8.09 13.86 52.31
N VAL A 62 -9.41 13.87 52.12
CA VAL A 62 -10.01 13.98 50.78
C VAL A 62 -9.62 15.37 50.26
N PRO A 63 -9.05 15.50 49.05
CA PRO A 63 -8.75 16.82 48.48
C PRO A 63 -10.05 17.61 48.29
N GLU A 64 -10.15 18.78 48.93
CA GLU A 64 -11.22 19.73 48.62
C GLU A 64 -11.08 20.18 47.16
N PRO A 65 -12.17 20.30 46.39
CA PRO A 65 -12.10 20.91 45.06
C PRO A 65 -11.63 22.37 45.21
N PRO A 66 -10.64 22.82 44.42
CA PRO A 66 -10.09 24.16 44.58
C PRO A 66 -11.18 25.22 44.42
N SER A 67 -11.13 26.24 45.27
CA SER A 67 -12.07 27.36 45.27
C SER A 67 -12.16 28.05 43.90
N THR A 68 -13.35 28.50 43.53
CA THR A 68 -13.66 29.04 42.20
C THR A 68 -12.94 30.35 41.87
N ASP A 69 -11.71 30.26 41.38
CA ASP A 69 -10.98 31.37 40.75
C ASP A 69 -10.02 30.85 39.64
N GLY A 70 -10.13 31.44 38.45
CA GLY A 70 -9.06 31.42 37.45
C GLY A 70 -8.81 30.11 36.69
N GLU A 71 -7.68 29.46 36.95
CA GLU A 71 -6.85 28.87 35.87
C GLU A 71 -6.44 27.39 36.05
N GLU A 72 -6.72 26.73 37.19
CA GLU A 72 -6.33 25.32 37.45
C GLU A 72 -7.49 24.30 37.30
N LEU A 73 -8.44 24.54 36.41
CA LEU A 73 -9.62 23.69 36.17
C LEU A 73 -9.41 22.52 35.17
N CYS A 74 -8.17 22.19 34.82
CA CYS A 74 -7.86 21.13 33.84
C CYS A 74 -7.17 19.94 34.49
N VAL A 75 -7.71 18.74 34.29
CA VAL A 75 -7.06 17.48 34.66
C VAL A 75 -5.86 17.27 33.73
N ARG A 76 -4.64 17.16 34.26
CA ARG A 76 -3.41 17.08 33.45
C ARG A 76 -2.60 15.81 33.68
N ASP A 77 -2.01 15.29 32.60
CA ASP A 77 -0.88 14.34 32.58
C ASP A 77 -1.06 13.04 33.41
N VAL A 78 -2.30 12.69 33.75
CA VAL A 78 -2.66 11.46 34.48
C VAL A 78 -3.07 10.32 33.55
N ARG A 79 -3.01 9.09 34.07
CA ARG A 79 -3.52 7.89 33.40
C ARG A 79 -4.82 7.42 34.07
N VAL A 80 -5.90 7.34 33.30
CA VAL A 80 -7.24 6.98 33.79
C VAL A 80 -7.63 5.59 33.30
N GLY A 81 -7.84 4.67 34.23
CA GLY A 81 -8.19 3.26 33.97
C GLY A 81 -9.66 2.90 34.19
N VAL A 82 -10.52 3.90 34.35
CA VAL A 82 -11.98 3.75 34.57
C VAL A 82 -12.73 4.65 33.60
N GLU A 83 -13.99 4.33 33.32
CA GLU A 83 -14.84 5.15 32.44
C GLU A 83 -15.05 6.55 33.03
N VAL A 84 -14.95 7.57 32.18
CA VAL A 84 -15.17 8.98 32.56
C VAL A 84 -16.48 9.46 31.95
N ASN A 85 -17.43 9.86 32.79
CA ASN A 85 -18.69 10.48 32.38
C ASN A 85 -18.71 11.95 32.78
N ALA A 86 -18.51 12.84 31.81
CA ALA A 86 -18.61 14.29 31.97
C ALA A 86 -20.00 14.77 31.53
N GLY A 87 -20.76 15.37 32.45
CA GLY A 87 -22.11 15.88 32.18
C GLY A 87 -22.71 16.49 33.45
N PHE A 88 -23.20 15.63 34.34
CA PHE A 88 -23.96 15.99 35.55
C PHE A 88 -23.41 17.22 36.31
N GLY A 89 -24.05 18.38 36.11
CA GLY A 89 -23.81 19.60 36.88
C GLY A 89 -22.56 20.41 36.52
N MET A 90 -21.68 19.92 35.64
CA MET A 90 -20.44 20.62 35.26
C MET A 90 -20.64 21.57 34.08
N SER A 91 -20.08 22.78 34.15
CA SER A 91 -20.10 23.77 33.06
C SER A 91 -18.82 23.76 32.21
N VAL A 92 -17.74 23.18 32.73
CA VAL A 92 -16.44 23.01 32.06
C VAL A 92 -15.96 21.58 32.25
N ALA A 93 -15.47 20.95 31.19
CA ALA A 93 -14.72 19.70 31.24
C ALA A 93 -13.38 19.89 30.50
N CYS A 94 -12.25 19.82 31.21
CA CYS A 94 -10.93 20.05 30.63
C CYS A 94 -9.93 18.94 30.97
N TYR A 95 -9.31 18.36 29.94
CA TYR A 95 -8.28 17.32 30.03
C TYR A 95 -7.09 17.69 29.14
N VAL A 96 -5.87 17.59 29.67
CA VAL A 96 -4.63 17.90 28.93
C VAL A 96 -3.57 16.81 29.15
N GLY A 97 -3.03 16.20 28.10
CA GLY A 97 -1.99 15.15 28.23
C GLY A 97 -2.49 13.83 28.86
N VAL A 98 -3.79 13.68 29.07
CA VAL A 98 -4.38 12.56 29.81
C VAL A 98 -4.39 11.29 28.98
N THR A 99 -3.98 10.17 29.58
CA THR A 99 -3.98 8.83 28.96
C THR A 99 -5.18 8.02 29.42
N PHE A 100 -6.15 7.77 28.54
CA PHE A 100 -7.35 6.99 28.82
C PHE A 100 -7.19 5.52 28.37
N VAL A 101 -7.56 4.60 29.27
CA VAL A 101 -7.56 3.14 29.04
C VAL A 101 -8.99 2.56 29.06
N ALA A 102 -9.99 3.43 29.28
CA ALA A 102 -11.41 3.13 29.22
C ALA A 102 -12.14 4.33 28.58
N ASP A 103 -13.39 4.15 28.20
CA ASP A 103 -14.17 5.16 27.45
C ASP A 103 -14.29 6.51 28.17
N VAL A 104 -14.38 7.57 27.37
CA VAL A 104 -14.69 8.93 27.81
C VAL A 104 -16.00 9.36 27.15
N VAL A 105 -17.02 9.59 27.96
CA VAL A 105 -18.35 10.06 27.56
C VAL A 105 -18.52 11.50 28.02
N VAL A 106 -18.77 12.41 27.08
CA VAL A 106 -19.09 13.81 27.35
C VAL A 106 -20.52 14.09 26.87
N ASP A 107 -21.47 14.09 27.80
CA ASP A 107 -22.84 14.52 27.54
C ASP A 107 -22.96 16.03 27.76
N VAL A 108 -22.85 16.76 26.65
CA VAL A 108 -22.92 18.23 26.64
C VAL A 108 -24.34 18.72 26.94
N ALA A 109 -25.38 17.90 26.76
CA ALA A 109 -26.75 18.24 27.10
C ALA A 109 -27.04 18.16 28.61
N LEU A 110 -26.33 17.31 29.36
CA LEU A 110 -26.40 17.20 30.82
C LEU A 110 -25.51 18.21 31.59
N MET A 111 -24.61 18.91 30.90
CA MET A 111 -23.79 20.00 31.46
C MET A 111 -24.63 21.17 32.01
N SER A 112 -24.04 22.00 32.87
CA SER A 112 -24.68 23.17 33.47
C SER A 112 -24.27 24.48 32.82
N GLY A 113 -25.14 25.49 32.93
CA GLY A 113 -24.89 26.85 32.41
C GLY A 113 -25.25 27.05 30.93
N SER A 114 -25.27 28.33 30.54
CA SER A 114 -25.60 28.77 29.17
C SER A 114 -24.45 28.67 28.17
N VAL A 115 -23.21 28.60 28.66
CA VAL A 115 -22.02 28.31 27.85
C VAL A 115 -21.32 27.11 28.47
N ARG A 116 -21.22 26.03 27.69
CA ARG A 116 -20.74 24.72 28.12
C ARG A 116 -19.44 24.41 27.38
N ASN A 117 -18.32 24.37 28.12
CA ASN A 117 -16.98 24.30 27.53
C ASN A 117 -16.38 22.90 27.69
N VAL A 118 -15.90 22.31 26.60
CA VAL A 118 -15.23 21.00 26.61
C VAL A 118 -13.88 21.12 25.91
N THR A 119 -12.79 20.75 26.59
CA THR A 119 -11.43 20.79 26.05
C THR A 119 -10.72 19.46 26.30
N LEU A 120 -10.28 18.79 25.24
CA LEU A 120 -9.34 17.67 25.31
C LEU A 120 -8.11 18.01 24.46
N ALA A 121 -6.96 18.21 25.09
CA ALA A 121 -5.72 18.64 24.43
C ALA A 121 -4.57 17.64 24.65
N ASN A 122 -3.96 17.13 23.59
CA ASN A 122 -2.86 16.17 23.64
C ASN A 122 -3.19 14.87 24.42
N CYS A 123 -4.47 14.51 24.52
CA CYS A 123 -4.90 13.29 25.21
C CYS A 123 -4.61 12.04 24.35
N THR A 124 -4.32 10.92 24.99
CA THR A 124 -4.07 9.64 24.31
C THR A 124 -5.08 8.58 24.75
N PHE A 125 -5.53 7.75 23.82
CA PHE A 125 -6.50 6.68 24.08
C PHE A 125 -5.92 5.34 23.61
N VAL A 126 -5.93 4.35 24.51
CA VAL A 126 -5.27 3.05 24.31
C VAL A 126 -6.16 1.89 24.77
N GLY A 127 -5.93 0.70 24.20
CA GLY A 127 -6.62 -0.53 24.63
C GLY A 127 -8.09 -0.63 24.22
N GLY A 128 -8.50 0.06 23.16
CA GLY A 128 -9.89 0.09 22.67
C GLY A 128 -10.75 1.23 23.22
N ALA A 129 -10.24 2.00 24.18
CA ALA A 129 -10.92 3.17 24.75
C ALA A 129 -11.37 4.16 23.66
N SER A 130 -12.63 4.58 23.70
CA SER A 130 -13.22 5.49 22.72
C SER A 130 -13.71 6.80 23.36
N LEU A 131 -13.71 7.87 22.57
CA LEU A 131 -14.23 9.19 22.96
C LEU A 131 -15.61 9.40 22.37
N TYR A 132 -16.58 9.81 23.19
CA TYR A 132 -17.94 10.10 22.77
C TYR A 132 -18.34 11.51 23.22
N VAL A 133 -18.87 12.33 22.31
CA VAL A 133 -19.37 13.69 22.61
C VAL A 133 -20.81 13.82 22.09
N PHE A 134 -21.75 14.03 23.01
CA PHE A 134 -23.18 14.07 22.73
C PHE A 134 -23.74 15.48 22.86
N GLY A 135 -24.38 15.96 21.80
CA GLY A 135 -25.33 17.05 21.85
C GLY A 135 -26.74 16.59 22.22
N TRP A 136 -27.71 17.48 22.06
CA TRP A 136 -29.11 17.30 22.46
C TRP A 136 -29.84 16.37 21.48
N LEU A 137 -30.55 15.37 21.99
CA LEU A 137 -31.38 14.44 21.19
C LEU A 137 -32.59 15.18 20.55
N SER A 138 -33.23 16.04 21.34
CA SER A 138 -34.31 16.93 20.92
C SER A 138 -33.77 18.31 20.51
N ASP A 139 -34.64 19.22 20.06
CA ASP A 139 -34.22 20.58 19.73
C ASP A 139 -33.67 21.32 20.97
N PRO A 140 -32.49 21.95 20.86
CA PRO A 140 -31.78 22.54 21.99
C PRO A 140 -32.48 23.81 22.54
N PRO A 141 -32.32 24.13 23.84
CA PRO A 141 -32.86 25.36 24.42
C PRO A 141 -32.29 26.63 23.77
N ALA A 142 -33.13 27.66 23.64
CA ALA A 142 -32.71 28.94 23.10
C ALA A 142 -31.85 29.72 24.12
N GLY A 143 -30.71 30.25 23.66
CA GLY A 143 -29.77 31.03 24.48
C GLY A 143 -28.66 30.21 25.14
N GLU A 144 -28.61 28.90 24.91
CA GLU A 144 -27.48 28.05 25.28
C GLU A 144 -26.46 27.91 24.12
N ARG A 145 -25.23 27.53 24.45
CA ARG A 145 -24.13 27.28 23.51
C ARG A 145 -23.16 26.23 24.06
N ALA A 146 -22.64 25.38 23.17
CA ALA A 146 -21.49 24.52 23.43
C ALA A 146 -20.25 25.00 22.66
N ASP A 147 -19.09 25.03 23.32
CA ASP A 147 -17.78 25.17 22.68
C ASP A 147 -16.93 23.95 23.03
N VAL A 148 -16.74 23.06 22.05
CA VAL A 148 -15.98 21.82 22.15
C VAL A 148 -14.69 21.94 21.34
N LEU A 149 -13.55 21.72 21.98
CA LEU A 149 -12.23 21.68 21.37
C LEU A 149 -11.52 20.36 21.70
N ILE A 150 -11.31 19.54 20.68
CA ILE A 150 -10.47 18.34 20.71
C ILE A 150 -9.23 18.68 19.87
N SER A 151 -8.04 18.61 20.47
CA SER A 151 -6.78 19.02 19.85
C SER A 151 -5.68 18.02 20.16
N GLY A 152 -4.85 17.64 19.20
CA GLY A 152 -3.71 16.75 19.46
C GLY A 152 -4.09 15.34 19.95
N LEU A 153 -5.31 14.88 19.68
CA LEU A 153 -5.82 13.60 20.18
C LEU A 153 -5.12 12.43 19.48
N GLU A 154 -4.50 11.52 20.23
CA GLU A 154 -3.90 10.28 19.67
C GLU A 154 -4.74 9.05 20.04
N LEU A 155 -5.28 8.36 19.04
CA LEU A 155 -6.15 7.19 19.20
C LEU A 155 -5.53 5.95 18.53
N ARG A 156 -5.44 4.85 19.28
CA ARG A 156 -4.80 3.60 18.85
C ARG A 156 -5.58 2.35 19.26
N SER A 157 -5.22 1.22 18.67
CA SER A 157 -5.61 -0.13 19.13
C SER A 157 -7.12 -0.35 19.23
N GLY A 158 -7.86 0.14 18.24
CA GLY A 158 -9.28 -0.18 18.05
C GLY A 158 -10.26 0.67 18.87
N GLY A 159 -9.83 1.82 19.40
CA GLY A 159 -10.74 2.88 19.84
C GLY A 159 -11.08 3.85 18.70
N GLY A 160 -12.09 4.70 18.89
CA GLY A 160 -12.43 5.77 17.95
C GLY A 160 -13.12 6.98 18.61
N VAL A 161 -13.61 7.92 17.78
CA VAL A 161 -14.34 9.11 18.23
C VAL A 161 -15.77 9.12 17.69
N VAL A 162 -16.76 9.42 18.53
CA VAL A 162 -18.14 9.71 18.13
C VAL A 162 -18.51 11.15 18.50
N VAL A 163 -19.05 11.91 17.54
CA VAL A 163 -19.75 13.18 17.78
C VAL A 163 -21.18 13.03 17.30
N ALA A 164 -22.16 13.35 18.15
CA ALA A 164 -23.55 12.99 17.90
C ALA A 164 -24.58 14.07 18.24
N ASN A 165 -25.77 13.93 17.63
CA ASN A 165 -26.99 14.69 17.89
C ASN A 165 -26.91 16.19 17.49
N ARG A 166 -27.76 17.04 18.10
CA ARG A 166 -27.96 18.46 17.74
C ARG A 166 -27.14 19.39 18.64
N PHE A 167 -26.71 20.53 18.11
CA PHE A 167 -26.03 21.57 18.90
C PHE A 167 -26.80 22.92 18.84
N PRO A 168 -26.84 23.71 19.95
CA PRO A 168 -27.51 25.01 20.00
C PRO A 168 -26.91 26.04 19.02
N PRO A 169 -27.70 26.92 18.39
CA PRO A 169 -27.19 27.96 17.50
C PRO A 169 -26.05 28.80 18.11
N GLY A 170 -24.98 28.98 17.35
CA GLY A 170 -23.73 29.61 17.79
C GLY A 170 -22.68 28.64 18.35
N SER A 171 -23.01 27.36 18.53
CA SER A 171 -22.08 26.33 19.04
C SER A 171 -20.97 25.98 18.06
N ARG A 172 -19.83 25.56 18.60
CA ARG A 172 -18.63 25.19 17.86
C ARG A 172 -18.11 23.83 18.34
N VAL A 173 -17.86 22.92 17.41
CA VAL A 173 -17.26 21.61 17.69
C VAL A 173 -16.04 21.44 16.78
N THR A 174 -14.85 21.59 17.35
CA THR A 174 -13.58 21.57 16.61
C THR A 174 -12.77 20.35 17.01
N VAL A 175 -12.37 19.53 16.03
CA VAL A 175 -11.41 18.44 16.16
C VAL A 175 -10.20 18.82 15.29
N VAL A 176 -9.03 19.00 15.90
CA VAL A 176 -7.86 19.59 15.21
C VAL A 176 -6.54 18.89 15.58
N ASP A 177 -5.57 18.91 14.67
CA ASP A 177 -4.18 18.44 14.89
C ASP A 177 -4.08 17.00 15.45
N SER A 178 -5.05 16.14 15.14
CA SER A 178 -5.26 14.83 15.80
C SER A 178 -4.85 13.65 14.92
N VAL A 179 -4.60 12.47 15.52
CA VAL A 179 -4.14 11.25 14.85
C VAL A 179 -4.96 10.04 15.30
N LEU A 180 -5.78 9.49 14.40
CA LEU A 180 -6.72 8.39 14.68
C LEU A 180 -6.29 7.13 13.90
N ILE A 181 -5.96 6.03 14.58
CA ILE A 181 -5.44 4.80 13.95
C ILE A 181 -6.26 3.57 14.36
N ALA A 182 -7.04 3.04 13.41
CA ALA A 182 -7.83 1.83 13.58
C ALA A 182 -7.07 0.60 13.05
N GLU A 183 -6.42 -0.10 13.99
CA GLU A 183 -5.58 -1.29 13.76
C GLU A 183 -6.41 -2.57 13.67
N ALA A 184 -7.61 -2.57 14.25
CA ALA A 184 -8.63 -3.61 14.22
C ALA A 184 -10.02 -2.96 14.18
N ARG A 185 -11.09 -3.76 14.02
CA ARG A 185 -12.46 -3.26 14.08
C ARG A 185 -12.73 -2.57 15.43
N ILE A 186 -13.26 -1.34 15.35
CA ILE A 186 -13.65 -0.54 16.51
C ILE A 186 -15.04 -1.00 16.95
N ALA A 187 -15.15 -1.46 18.19
CA ALA A 187 -16.40 -1.89 18.80
C ALA A 187 -16.98 -0.74 19.64
N TYR A 188 -17.79 0.11 19.00
CA TYR A 188 -18.58 1.12 19.71
C TYR A 188 -19.71 0.49 20.54
N ARG A 189 -20.18 1.19 21.57
CA ARG A 189 -21.30 0.72 22.42
C ARG A 189 -22.57 0.49 21.57
N ASP A 190 -23.22 -0.66 21.77
CA ASP A 190 -24.46 -1.07 21.06
C ASP A 190 -25.60 -0.06 21.17
N ALA A 191 -25.60 0.76 22.22
CA ALA A 191 -26.58 1.83 22.49
C ALA A 191 -26.78 2.82 21.32
N TYR A 192 -25.81 2.94 20.40
CA TYR A 192 -25.86 3.87 19.28
C TYR A 192 -26.33 3.24 17.95
N GLY A 193 -26.73 1.97 17.94
CA GLY A 193 -27.31 1.32 16.76
C GLY A 193 -26.36 1.17 15.56
N LEU A 194 -25.05 1.34 15.77
CA LEU A 194 -24.01 1.26 14.74
C LEU A 194 -23.81 -0.17 14.20
N GLY A 195 -24.18 -1.20 14.97
CA GLY A 195 -24.06 -2.60 14.59
C GLY A 195 -22.62 -2.99 14.26
N ASP A 196 -22.41 -3.72 13.16
CA ASP A 196 -21.07 -4.15 12.70
C ASP A 196 -20.22 -3.02 12.10
N ALA A 197 -20.68 -1.76 12.11
CA ALA A 197 -19.99 -0.63 11.50
C ALA A 197 -18.82 -0.12 12.36
N SER A 198 -17.62 -0.11 11.77
CA SER A 198 -16.37 0.24 12.44
C SER A 198 -15.64 1.35 11.68
N ALA A 199 -15.52 2.52 12.31
CA ALA A 199 -14.90 3.70 11.71
C ALA A 199 -14.05 4.48 12.73
N CYS A 200 -12.97 5.13 12.29
CA CYS A 200 -12.08 5.88 13.19
C CYS A 200 -12.76 7.10 13.83
N PHE A 201 -13.62 7.76 13.05
CA PHE A 201 -14.40 8.93 13.46
C PHE A 201 -15.84 8.78 12.98
N VAL A 202 -16.82 9.05 13.85
CA VAL A 202 -18.25 8.88 13.58
C VAL A 202 -19.00 10.19 13.84
N LEU A 203 -19.78 10.64 12.85
CA LEU A 203 -20.84 11.62 13.02
C LEU A 203 -22.19 10.89 13.06
N HIS A 204 -22.92 10.96 14.18
CA HIS A 204 -24.18 10.21 14.36
C HIS A 204 -25.39 11.13 14.57
N ASN A 205 -26.35 11.11 13.65
CA ASN A 205 -27.56 11.95 13.65
C ASN A 205 -27.27 13.45 13.84
N VAL A 206 -26.22 13.96 13.17
CA VAL A 206 -25.72 15.33 13.40
C VAL A 206 -26.55 16.37 12.65
N ASN A 207 -27.10 17.32 13.42
CA ASN A 207 -27.84 18.47 12.90
C ASN A 207 -27.25 19.79 13.41
N LEU A 208 -26.80 20.62 12.47
CA LEU A 208 -26.04 21.86 12.70
C LEU A 208 -26.89 23.08 12.32
N THR A 209 -27.84 23.43 13.18
CA THR A 209 -28.64 24.66 13.06
C THR A 209 -27.84 25.83 13.61
N GLY A 210 -27.38 26.74 12.74
CA GLY A 210 -26.57 27.91 13.11
C GLY A 210 -25.28 27.57 13.87
N SER A 211 -24.80 26.33 13.75
CA SER A 211 -23.68 25.76 14.50
C SER A 211 -22.58 25.31 13.54
N VAL A 212 -21.33 25.27 14.01
CA VAL A 212 -20.18 24.89 13.17
C VAL A 212 -19.48 23.67 13.74
N LEU A 213 -19.36 22.61 12.93
CA LEU A 213 -18.46 21.48 13.18
C LEU A 213 -17.25 21.62 12.26
N THR A 214 -16.05 21.39 12.77
CA THR A 214 -14.81 21.47 12.00
C THR A 214 -13.86 20.34 12.36
N LEU A 215 -13.49 19.54 11.36
CA LEU A 215 -12.47 18.48 11.44
C LEU A 215 -11.25 18.94 10.64
N ALA A 216 -10.19 19.38 11.32
CA ALA A 216 -9.06 20.03 10.67
C ALA A 216 -7.71 19.37 10.98
N ARG A 217 -6.76 19.44 10.04
CA ARG A 217 -5.36 18.97 10.18
C ARG A 217 -5.22 17.62 10.89
N THR A 218 -6.14 16.70 10.60
CA THR A 218 -6.31 15.44 11.32
C THR A 218 -5.92 14.29 10.41
N HIS A 219 -5.11 13.36 10.91
CA HIS A 219 -4.69 12.17 10.18
C HIS A 219 -5.49 10.95 10.64
N VAL A 220 -6.08 10.22 9.69
CA VAL A 220 -6.92 9.04 9.92
C VAL A 220 -6.34 7.86 9.14
N ALA A 221 -6.03 6.75 9.82
CA ALA A 221 -5.51 5.55 9.19
C ALA A 221 -6.29 4.30 9.63
N ALA A 222 -6.96 3.63 8.69
CA ALA A 222 -7.76 2.43 8.97
C ALA A 222 -7.24 1.23 8.15
N VAL A 223 -6.57 0.28 8.81
CA VAL A 223 -5.63 -0.64 8.16
C VAL A 223 -6.15 -2.08 8.00
N PHE A 224 -7.47 -2.24 7.91
CA PHE A 224 -8.15 -3.51 7.64
C PHE A 224 -9.22 -3.32 6.55
N ARG A 225 -9.62 -4.41 5.88
CA ARG A 225 -10.65 -4.36 4.84
C ARG A 225 -12.03 -4.00 5.39
N ASP A 226 -12.83 -3.35 4.56
CA ASP A 226 -14.14 -2.76 4.89
C ASP A 226 -14.10 -1.68 5.98
N ALA A 227 -12.91 -1.21 6.38
CA ALA A 227 -12.77 -0.10 7.32
C ALA A 227 -13.28 1.21 6.73
N VAL A 228 -13.80 2.08 7.61
CA VAL A 228 -14.18 3.45 7.27
C VAL A 228 -13.27 4.44 8.00
N GLY A 229 -12.79 5.47 7.32
CA GLY A 229 -12.04 6.56 7.94
C GLY A 229 -12.98 7.43 8.78
N VAL A 230 -13.84 8.18 8.09
CA VAL A 230 -14.92 9.00 8.65
C VAL A 230 -16.26 8.40 8.23
N LEU A 231 -17.09 8.02 9.20
CA LEU A 231 -18.44 7.51 8.96
C LEU A 231 -19.47 8.55 9.42
N VAL A 232 -20.48 8.80 8.59
CA VAL A 232 -21.68 9.53 9.00
C VAL A 232 -22.86 8.56 8.98
N VAL A 233 -23.60 8.48 10.08
CA VAL A 233 -24.79 7.63 10.23
C VAL A 233 -26.00 8.51 10.51
N GLY A 234 -27.10 8.27 9.77
CA GLY A 234 -28.30 9.11 9.81
C GLY A 234 -28.22 10.36 8.92
N GLY A 235 -27.07 10.61 8.32
CA GLY A 235 -26.81 11.76 7.44
C GLY A 235 -26.35 13.02 8.19
N VAL A 236 -26.19 14.11 7.44
CA VAL A 236 -25.90 15.45 7.97
C VAL A 236 -27.02 16.40 7.58
N ALA A 237 -27.55 17.13 8.56
CA ALA A 237 -28.36 18.33 8.32
C ALA A 237 -27.58 19.58 8.75
N VAL A 238 -27.56 20.60 7.91
CA VAL A 238 -26.94 21.91 8.19
C VAL A 238 -27.93 23.00 7.79
N SER A 239 -28.29 23.88 8.72
CA SER A 239 -29.32 24.89 8.48
C SER A 239 -29.00 26.24 9.14
N SER A 240 -29.67 27.30 8.70
CA SER A 240 -29.65 28.63 9.35
C SER A 240 -28.22 29.19 9.55
N ARG A 241 -27.41 29.19 8.49
CA ARG A 241 -25.97 29.55 8.51
C ARG A 241 -25.11 28.67 9.43
N GLY A 242 -25.41 27.37 9.51
CA GLY A 242 -24.49 26.37 10.06
C GLY A 242 -23.41 25.95 9.05
N ALA A 243 -22.37 25.27 9.52
CA ALA A 243 -21.37 24.69 8.63
C ALA A 243 -20.76 23.37 9.12
N LEU A 244 -20.44 22.49 8.16
CA LEU A 244 -19.52 21.37 8.34
C LEU A 244 -18.26 21.63 7.51
N TYR A 245 -17.14 21.82 8.19
CA TYR A 245 -15.82 22.02 7.58
C TYR A 245 -14.91 20.81 7.79
N VAL A 246 -14.23 20.40 6.74
CA VAL A 246 -13.18 19.39 6.73
C VAL A 246 -11.96 20.02 6.04
N ASP A 247 -10.89 20.28 6.79
CA ASP A 247 -9.83 21.23 6.39
C ASP A 247 -8.42 20.67 6.69
N GLY A 248 -7.71 20.15 5.69
CA GLY A 248 -6.48 19.40 5.92
C GLY A 248 -6.70 18.02 6.55
N LEU A 249 -7.80 17.34 6.20
CA LEU A 249 -8.00 15.94 6.59
C LEU A 249 -7.12 15.04 5.72
N LEU A 250 -6.30 14.20 6.34
CA LEU A 250 -5.49 13.18 5.68
C LEU A 250 -6.09 11.80 6.01
N VAL A 251 -6.60 11.07 5.02
CA VAL A 251 -7.19 9.73 5.24
C VAL A 251 -6.46 8.67 4.45
N GLN A 252 -6.05 7.59 5.12
CA GLN A 252 -5.61 6.35 4.51
C GLN A 252 -6.54 5.20 4.91
N THR A 253 -6.95 4.37 3.95
CA THR A 253 -7.65 3.09 4.25
C THR A 253 -7.05 1.92 3.48
N ALA A 254 -7.32 0.68 3.91
CA ALA A 254 -6.95 -0.53 3.18
C ALA A 254 -7.98 -0.88 2.09
N LEU A 255 -8.10 -0.01 1.08
CA LEU A 255 -9.16 -0.04 0.05
C LEU A 255 -10.58 -0.02 0.68
N GLY A 256 -10.73 0.78 1.74
CA GLY A 256 -11.98 1.01 2.47
C GLY A 256 -12.71 2.26 2.01
N LEU A 257 -13.66 2.78 2.79
CA LEU A 257 -14.30 4.07 2.49
C LEU A 257 -13.63 5.16 3.33
N CYS A 258 -12.96 6.14 2.70
CA CYS A 258 -12.27 7.18 3.46
C CYS A 258 -13.27 8.12 4.14
N VAL A 259 -14.33 8.51 3.45
CA VAL A 259 -15.55 9.09 4.02
C VAL A 259 -16.78 8.32 3.49
N SER A 260 -17.64 7.79 4.37
CA SER A 260 -18.96 7.26 3.98
C SER A 260 -20.09 7.99 4.70
N VAL A 261 -21.14 8.35 3.97
CA VAL A 261 -22.38 8.94 4.50
C VAL A 261 -23.52 7.94 4.28
N GLU A 262 -23.82 7.17 5.33
CA GLU A 262 -24.96 6.28 5.45
C GLU A 262 -26.20 7.11 5.85
N GLY A 263 -26.66 7.91 4.90
CA GLY A 263 -27.73 8.88 5.07
C GLY A 263 -27.70 9.96 3.98
N GLY A 264 -28.57 10.96 4.08
CA GLY A 264 -28.57 12.11 3.18
C GLY A 264 -27.63 13.23 3.64
N VAL A 265 -27.43 14.23 2.77
CA VAL A 265 -26.79 15.50 3.13
C VAL A 265 -27.75 16.63 2.76
N ALA A 266 -28.25 17.35 3.77
CA ALA A 266 -29.17 18.47 3.59
C ALA A 266 -28.53 19.78 4.06
N ALA A 267 -28.36 20.75 3.16
CA ALA A 267 -27.81 22.07 3.47
C ALA A 267 -28.82 23.16 3.09
N SER A 268 -29.27 23.97 4.06
CA SER A 268 -30.31 24.98 3.85
C SER A 268 -30.01 26.35 4.49
N GLY A 269 -30.57 27.42 3.91
CA GLY A 269 -30.59 28.75 4.53
C GLY A 269 -29.20 29.36 4.75
N GLY A 270 -28.39 29.45 3.69
CA GLY A 270 -27.05 30.01 3.74
C GLY A 270 -26.05 29.16 4.51
N SER A 271 -26.14 27.83 4.40
CA SER A 271 -25.25 26.88 5.08
C SER A 271 -24.11 26.38 4.19
N VAL A 272 -23.06 25.81 4.78
CA VAL A 272 -21.87 25.31 4.06
C VAL A 272 -21.51 23.87 4.45
N VAL A 273 -21.22 23.03 3.46
CA VAL A 273 -20.50 21.75 3.66
C VAL A 273 -19.26 21.78 2.78
N ALA A 274 -18.06 21.80 3.37
CA ALA A 274 -16.81 22.01 2.63
C ALA A 274 -15.70 21.04 3.03
N PHE A 275 -15.09 20.43 2.02
CA PHE A 275 -13.80 19.76 2.09
C PHE A 275 -12.74 20.65 1.45
N VAL A 276 -11.65 20.92 2.17
CA VAL A 276 -10.60 21.88 1.81
C VAL A 276 -9.23 21.26 2.10
N ASP A 277 -8.28 21.40 1.17
CA ASP A 277 -6.86 21.00 1.32
C ASP A 277 -6.66 19.58 1.88
N SER A 278 -7.56 18.64 1.54
CA SER A 278 -7.66 17.31 2.17
C SER A 278 -7.21 16.19 1.23
N ASP A 279 -6.37 15.27 1.72
CA ASP A 279 -5.77 14.21 0.93
C ASP A 279 -6.37 12.84 1.29
N PHE A 280 -6.73 12.06 0.26
CA PHE A 280 -7.44 10.78 0.41
C PHE A 280 -6.69 9.66 -0.31
N LEU A 281 -6.00 8.81 0.45
CA LEU A 281 -5.05 7.81 -0.04
C LEU A 281 -5.59 6.38 0.07
N LEU A 282 -5.48 5.61 -1.02
CA LEU A 282 -5.79 4.17 -1.09
C LEU A 282 -7.23 3.84 -0.67
N CYS A 283 -8.14 4.78 -0.90
CA CYS A 283 -9.56 4.61 -0.67
C CYS A 283 -10.21 3.81 -1.79
N LYS A 284 -11.23 3.01 -1.51
CA LYS A 284 -12.16 2.56 -2.56
C LYS A 284 -12.93 3.75 -3.14
N HIS A 285 -13.49 4.58 -2.26
CA HIS A 285 -13.99 5.92 -2.57
C HIS A 285 -13.44 6.90 -1.54
N ALA A 286 -13.00 8.09 -2.00
CA ALA A 286 -12.58 9.15 -1.10
C ALA A 286 -13.78 9.70 -0.31
N VAL A 287 -14.89 9.99 -1.00
CA VAL A 287 -16.18 10.39 -0.42
C VAL A 287 -17.31 9.60 -1.07
N SER A 288 -18.10 8.88 -0.27
CA SER A 288 -19.27 8.11 -0.69
C SER A 288 -20.52 8.59 0.05
N VAL A 289 -21.61 8.88 -0.66
CA VAL A 289 -22.90 9.29 -0.09
C VAL A 289 -24.01 8.39 -0.62
N ARG A 290 -24.78 7.77 0.29
CA ARG A 290 -25.81 6.78 -0.07
C ARG A 290 -27.25 7.29 -0.05
N GLY A 291 -27.56 8.29 0.75
CA GLY A 291 -28.83 9.01 0.70
C GLY A 291 -28.82 10.17 -0.30
N ALA A 292 -29.96 10.85 -0.42
CA ALA A 292 -30.09 12.03 -1.28
C ALA A 292 -29.29 13.23 -0.76
N VAL A 293 -28.77 14.04 -1.69
CA VAL A 293 -28.15 15.33 -1.38
C VAL A 293 -29.10 16.45 -1.80
N SER A 294 -29.43 17.35 -0.87
CA SER A 294 -30.30 18.51 -1.11
C SER A 294 -29.64 19.79 -0.62
N VAL A 295 -29.55 20.77 -1.52
CA VAL A 295 -28.90 22.06 -1.28
C VAL A 295 -29.89 23.17 -1.63
N LEU A 296 -30.25 24.00 -0.64
CA LEU A 296 -31.26 25.07 -0.75
C LEU A 296 -30.67 26.41 -0.27
N GLY A 297 -30.46 27.35 -1.19
CA GLY A 297 -29.73 28.61 -0.94
C GLY A 297 -28.43 28.42 -0.15
N SER A 298 -27.64 27.40 -0.47
CA SER A 298 -26.49 26.93 0.32
C SER A 298 -25.34 26.42 -0.57
N ALA A 299 -24.18 26.14 0.01
CA ALA A 299 -22.98 25.73 -0.74
C ALA A 299 -22.43 24.36 -0.30
N VAL A 300 -22.06 23.53 -1.27
CA VAL A 300 -21.24 22.33 -1.10
C VAL A 300 -19.93 22.51 -1.86
N ALA A 301 -18.79 22.31 -1.20
CA ALA A 301 -17.47 22.61 -1.77
C ALA A 301 -16.46 21.47 -1.60
N LEU A 302 -15.66 21.24 -2.64
CA LEU A 302 -14.50 20.36 -2.72
C LEU A 302 -13.35 21.20 -3.28
N VAL A 303 -12.38 21.58 -2.44
CA VAL A 303 -11.34 22.58 -2.78
C VAL A 303 -9.95 22.05 -2.47
N ARG A 304 -9.04 22.05 -3.46
CA ARG A 304 -7.64 21.59 -3.34
C ARG A 304 -7.47 20.21 -2.69
N SER A 305 -8.42 19.30 -2.89
CA SER A 305 -8.32 17.94 -2.36
C SER A 305 -7.59 17.01 -3.33
N ASP A 306 -6.59 16.27 -2.86
CA ASP A 306 -5.89 15.24 -3.65
C ASP A 306 -6.55 13.87 -3.41
N PHE A 307 -7.13 13.28 -4.45
CA PHE A 307 -7.72 11.93 -4.46
C PHE A 307 -6.73 10.93 -5.08
N LEU A 308 -6.19 10.04 -4.25
CA LEU A 308 -4.91 9.36 -4.50
C LEU A 308 -5.07 7.84 -4.48
N SER A 309 -4.85 7.21 -5.63
CA SER A 309 -4.89 5.77 -5.88
C SER A 309 -6.22 5.12 -5.48
N THR A 310 -7.35 5.70 -5.91
CA THR A 310 -8.68 5.15 -5.59
C THR A 310 -9.00 3.87 -6.38
N GLU A 311 -9.67 2.90 -5.74
CA GLU A 311 -10.07 1.64 -6.41
C GLU A 311 -11.25 1.85 -7.37
N ASP A 312 -12.27 2.60 -6.94
CA ASP A 312 -13.40 3.08 -7.75
C ASP A 312 -13.30 4.64 -7.88
N TYR A 313 -14.43 5.35 -7.88
CA TYR A 313 -14.50 6.82 -8.05
C TYR A 313 -13.96 7.58 -6.83
N ALA A 314 -13.46 8.80 -7.00
CA ALA A 314 -13.12 9.63 -5.85
C ALA A 314 -14.38 10.06 -5.07
N VAL A 315 -15.36 10.65 -5.76
CA VAL A 315 -16.63 11.08 -5.16
C VAL A 315 -17.79 10.30 -5.78
N ALA A 316 -18.58 9.60 -4.96
CA ALA A 316 -19.71 8.76 -5.41
C ALA A 316 -21.01 9.12 -4.69
N PHE A 317 -22.02 9.54 -5.45
CA PHE A 317 -23.40 9.74 -5.00
C PHE A 317 -24.28 8.58 -5.48
N TYR A 318 -24.76 7.72 -4.59
CA TYR A 318 -25.63 6.59 -4.97
C TYR A 318 -27.13 6.94 -5.03
N SER A 319 -27.49 8.19 -4.79
CA SER A 319 -28.87 8.70 -4.84
C SER A 319 -28.95 9.96 -5.71
N THR A 320 -30.07 10.70 -5.65
CA THR A 320 -30.22 11.99 -6.32
C THR A 320 -29.42 13.09 -5.63
N VAL A 321 -28.94 14.04 -6.44
CA VAL A 321 -28.32 15.29 -5.98
C VAL A 321 -29.18 16.43 -6.51
N SER A 322 -29.62 17.35 -5.64
CA SER A 322 -30.55 18.42 -5.99
C SER A 322 -30.10 19.77 -5.45
N LEU A 323 -30.10 20.79 -6.31
CA LEU A 323 -29.75 22.16 -5.99
C LEU A 323 -30.87 23.13 -6.37
N ALA A 324 -31.35 23.93 -5.42
CA ALA A 324 -32.32 24.99 -5.67
C ALA A 324 -32.00 26.30 -4.93
N ASP A 325 -32.72 27.36 -5.27
CA ASP A 325 -32.75 28.66 -4.59
C ASP A 325 -31.38 29.38 -4.49
N GLY A 326 -30.58 29.36 -5.57
CA GLY A 326 -29.27 30.02 -5.60
C GLY A 326 -28.12 29.18 -5.05
N SER A 327 -28.31 27.86 -4.91
CA SER A 327 -27.30 26.96 -4.35
C SER A 327 -26.09 26.75 -5.27
N MET A 328 -24.98 26.28 -4.69
CA MET A 328 -23.75 25.98 -5.41
C MET A 328 -23.16 24.61 -5.05
N LEU A 329 -22.72 23.87 -6.08
CA LEU A 329 -21.72 22.80 -5.94
C LEU A 329 -20.42 23.30 -6.59
N LEU A 330 -19.33 23.39 -5.82
CA LEU A 330 -18.04 23.90 -6.27
C LEU A 330 -16.95 22.82 -6.13
N ALA A 331 -16.38 22.39 -7.26
CA ALA A 331 -15.16 21.59 -7.29
C ALA A 331 -14.00 22.44 -7.84
N LYS A 332 -13.04 22.84 -6.99
CA LYS A 332 -12.00 23.82 -7.31
C LYS A 332 -10.59 23.31 -6.98
N GLY A 333 -9.81 22.99 -8.00
CA GLY A 333 -8.39 22.67 -7.88
C GLY A 333 -8.08 21.26 -7.34
N ASN A 334 -9.02 20.32 -7.42
CA ASN A 334 -8.83 18.96 -6.92
C ASN A 334 -8.03 18.09 -7.92
N VAL A 335 -7.34 17.06 -7.43
CA VAL A 335 -6.55 16.13 -8.26
C VAL A 335 -7.11 14.71 -8.11
N HIS A 336 -7.17 13.94 -9.19
CA HIS A 336 -7.60 12.53 -9.19
C HIS A 336 -6.65 11.69 -10.03
N ASP A 337 -5.78 10.91 -9.38
CA ASP A 337 -4.86 9.98 -10.05
C ASP A 337 -5.38 8.52 -10.11
N GLY A 338 -6.65 8.30 -9.70
CA GLY A 338 -7.33 7.02 -9.89
C GLY A 338 -7.47 6.67 -11.37
N VAL A 339 -6.98 5.49 -11.75
CA VAL A 339 -7.00 4.99 -13.15
C VAL A 339 -8.17 4.05 -13.45
N SER A 340 -8.92 3.62 -12.44
CA SER A 340 -10.05 2.69 -12.60
C SER A 340 -11.33 3.36 -13.10
N ARG A 341 -11.59 4.59 -12.63
CA ARG A 341 -12.89 5.27 -12.67
C ARG A 341 -12.75 6.79 -12.66
N GLU A 342 -13.81 7.46 -13.10
CA GLU A 342 -13.97 8.91 -13.14
C GLU A 342 -13.86 9.57 -11.74
N MET A 343 -13.57 10.88 -11.70
CA MET A 343 -13.41 11.63 -10.43
C MET A 343 -14.74 11.71 -9.67
N LEU A 344 -15.85 11.98 -10.34
CA LEU A 344 -17.16 12.13 -9.70
C LEU A 344 -18.24 11.32 -10.44
N TYR A 345 -18.98 10.52 -9.67
CA TYR A 345 -20.06 9.67 -10.12
C TYR A 345 -21.38 9.99 -9.40
N ALA A 346 -22.48 9.96 -10.15
CA ALA A 346 -23.83 9.97 -9.60
C ALA A 346 -24.68 8.87 -10.23
N ALA A 347 -25.24 7.99 -9.39
CA ALA A 347 -26.17 6.95 -9.82
C ALA A 347 -27.58 7.52 -10.08
N GLY A 348 -27.99 8.52 -9.27
CA GLY A 348 -29.21 9.28 -9.49
C GLY A 348 -28.99 10.48 -10.43
N ALA A 349 -30.08 11.16 -10.76
CA ALA A 349 -30.00 12.44 -11.47
C ALA A 349 -29.39 13.53 -10.58
N VAL A 350 -28.58 14.38 -11.20
CA VAL A 350 -28.06 15.63 -10.63
C VAL A 350 -28.92 16.77 -11.18
N THR A 351 -29.83 17.28 -10.37
CA THR A 351 -30.78 18.33 -10.76
C THR A 351 -30.37 19.69 -10.21
N ALA A 352 -30.52 20.73 -11.01
CA ALA A 352 -30.35 22.12 -10.55
C ALA A 352 -31.45 23.04 -11.10
N ALA A 353 -31.95 23.93 -10.26
CA ALA A 353 -32.89 25.00 -10.61
C ALA A 353 -32.42 26.32 -9.98
N GLY A 354 -32.27 27.39 -10.77
CA GLY A 354 -31.77 28.67 -10.26
C GLY A 354 -30.42 28.58 -9.52
N SER A 355 -29.58 27.60 -9.85
CA SER A 355 -28.43 27.15 -9.04
C SER A 355 -27.23 26.79 -9.92
N THR A 356 -26.01 26.85 -9.37
CA THR A 356 -24.76 26.71 -10.14
C THR A 356 -23.99 25.45 -9.76
N LEU A 357 -23.60 24.65 -10.74
CA LEU A 357 -22.49 23.70 -10.60
C LEU A 357 -21.24 24.34 -11.21
N SER A 358 -20.11 24.32 -10.50
CA SER A 358 -18.85 24.87 -10.98
C SER A 358 -17.68 23.90 -10.80
N PHE A 359 -16.91 23.70 -11.87
CA PHE A 359 -15.70 22.88 -11.89
C PHE A 359 -14.53 23.69 -12.43
N VAL A 360 -13.55 23.99 -11.59
CA VAL A 360 -12.43 24.89 -11.91
C VAL A 360 -11.08 24.26 -11.58
N ARG A 361 -10.17 24.20 -12.55
CA ARG A 361 -8.76 23.79 -12.37
C ARG A 361 -8.56 22.39 -11.74
N ASN A 362 -9.57 21.51 -11.83
CA ASN A 362 -9.45 20.12 -11.39
C ASN A 362 -8.61 19.32 -12.40
N ARG A 363 -7.91 18.27 -11.97
CA ARG A 363 -7.09 17.40 -12.83
C ARG A 363 -7.45 15.93 -12.67
N ALA A 364 -7.60 15.18 -13.76
CA ALA A 364 -7.89 13.75 -13.75
C ALA A 364 -7.02 12.97 -14.77
N LEU A 365 -6.52 11.78 -14.40
CA LEU A 365 -5.74 10.94 -15.32
C LEU A 365 -6.55 10.31 -16.45
N LEU A 366 -7.88 10.23 -16.30
CA LEU A 366 -8.78 9.72 -17.34
C LEU A 366 -9.28 10.87 -18.23
N PRO A 367 -9.43 10.65 -19.56
CA PRO A 367 -10.07 11.61 -20.47
C PRO A 367 -11.52 11.94 -20.12
N ARG A 368 -12.18 11.09 -19.31
CA ARG A 368 -13.51 11.32 -18.76
C ARG A 368 -13.39 11.62 -17.27
N MET A 369 -13.84 12.81 -16.86
CA MET A 369 -13.73 13.30 -15.49
C MET A 369 -15.01 13.03 -14.68
N LEU A 370 -16.18 13.06 -15.32
CA LEU A 370 -17.48 12.88 -14.68
C LEU A 370 -18.26 11.71 -15.27
N SER A 371 -19.04 11.02 -14.43
CA SER A 371 -20.06 10.05 -14.85
C SER A 371 -21.37 10.32 -14.13
N VAL A 372 -22.12 11.31 -14.64
CA VAL A 372 -23.34 11.87 -14.03
C VAL A 372 -24.47 12.03 -15.06
N SER A 373 -25.71 11.98 -14.59
CA SER A 373 -26.91 12.33 -15.38
C SER A 373 -27.40 13.72 -14.95
N LEU A 374 -27.03 14.76 -15.70
CA LEU A 374 -27.35 16.16 -15.39
C LEU A 374 -28.74 16.57 -15.91
N SER A 375 -29.44 17.41 -15.15
CA SER A 375 -30.71 18.02 -15.56
C SER A 375 -30.80 19.45 -15.04
N LEU A 376 -30.68 20.42 -15.95
CA LEU A 376 -30.63 21.85 -15.65
C LEU A 376 -31.98 22.49 -16.01
N ALA A 377 -32.66 23.06 -15.01
CA ALA A 377 -33.87 23.84 -15.20
C ALA A 377 -33.54 25.33 -15.47
N ALA A 378 -34.57 26.14 -15.72
CA ALA A 378 -34.38 27.58 -15.99
C ALA A 378 -33.57 28.28 -14.88
N GLY A 379 -32.57 29.08 -15.28
CA GLY A 379 -31.67 29.78 -14.38
C GLY A 379 -30.63 28.90 -13.68
N ALA A 380 -30.54 27.61 -14.00
CA ALA A 380 -29.42 26.77 -13.57
C ALA A 380 -28.24 26.87 -14.56
N HIS A 381 -27.02 26.79 -14.03
CA HIS A 381 -25.78 26.95 -14.78
C HIS A 381 -24.78 25.83 -14.47
N LEU A 382 -24.09 25.34 -15.50
CA LEU A 382 -22.92 24.46 -15.37
C LEU A 382 -21.70 25.21 -15.89
N ARG A 383 -20.89 25.74 -14.97
CA ARG A 383 -19.72 26.57 -15.26
C ARG A 383 -18.44 25.77 -15.16
N VAL A 384 -17.54 25.96 -16.11
CA VAL A 384 -16.27 25.21 -16.16
C VAL A 384 -15.10 26.09 -16.57
N ALA A 385 -13.94 25.92 -15.93
CA ALA A 385 -12.73 26.64 -16.31
C ALA A 385 -11.45 25.81 -16.09
N CYS A 386 -10.63 25.69 -17.14
CA CYS A 386 -9.23 25.27 -17.05
C CYS A 386 -8.98 23.91 -16.36
N ASN A 387 -9.90 22.95 -16.47
CA ASN A 387 -9.73 21.60 -15.94
C ASN A 387 -8.86 20.75 -16.88
N ASP A 388 -8.16 19.75 -16.36
CA ASP A 388 -7.32 18.81 -17.11
C ASP A 388 -7.94 17.40 -17.06
N ALA A 389 -8.21 16.78 -18.21
CA ALA A 389 -8.64 15.40 -18.29
C ALA A 389 -7.75 14.62 -19.27
N GLY A 390 -7.09 13.57 -18.77
CA GLY A 390 -6.18 12.74 -19.57
C GLY A 390 -4.84 13.39 -19.93
N GLY A 391 -4.44 14.47 -19.25
CA GLY A 391 -3.25 15.27 -19.59
C GLY A 391 -3.53 16.32 -20.67
N VAL A 392 -4.79 16.76 -20.80
CA VAL A 392 -5.25 17.77 -21.76
C VAL A 392 -6.10 18.80 -21.02
N VAL A 393 -5.68 20.07 -21.06
CA VAL A 393 -6.45 21.19 -20.49
C VAL A 393 -7.64 21.49 -21.40
N LEU A 394 -8.85 21.32 -20.86
CA LEU A 394 -10.12 21.45 -21.56
C LEU A 394 -10.52 22.92 -21.74
N SER A 395 -10.86 23.28 -22.97
CA SER A 395 -10.99 24.65 -23.47
C SER A 395 -12.30 24.96 -24.20
N THR A 396 -12.98 23.95 -24.77
CA THR A 396 -14.28 24.11 -25.47
C THR A 396 -15.40 23.29 -24.83
N ALA A 397 -16.66 23.66 -25.11
CA ALA A 397 -17.82 22.97 -24.55
C ALA A 397 -17.94 21.52 -25.03
N GLU A 398 -17.47 21.23 -26.25
CA GLU A 398 -17.40 19.87 -26.81
C GLU A 398 -16.36 19.00 -26.09
N GLU A 399 -15.21 19.58 -25.72
CA GLU A 399 -14.18 18.91 -24.91
C GLU A 399 -14.70 18.58 -23.50
N TYR A 400 -15.43 19.50 -22.87
CA TYR A 400 -16.11 19.24 -21.60
C TYR A 400 -17.23 18.19 -21.72
N ALA A 401 -18.05 18.25 -22.77
CA ALA A 401 -19.08 17.24 -23.02
C ALA A 401 -18.45 15.83 -23.16
N ALA A 402 -17.36 15.71 -23.93
CA ALA A 402 -16.59 14.47 -24.06
C ALA A 402 -15.99 14.00 -22.71
N ALA A 403 -15.55 14.94 -21.87
CA ALA A 403 -15.09 14.65 -20.50
C ALA A 403 -16.21 14.27 -19.51
N GLY A 404 -17.48 14.24 -19.96
CA GLY A 404 -18.63 13.73 -19.19
C GLY A 404 -19.52 14.80 -18.56
N PHE A 405 -19.37 16.08 -18.93
CA PHE A 405 -20.11 17.20 -18.34
C PHE A 405 -21.54 17.39 -18.91
N GLY A 406 -22.07 16.44 -19.68
CA GLY A 406 -23.40 16.52 -20.29
C GLY A 406 -23.39 17.21 -21.66
N ASP A 407 -24.51 17.82 -22.04
CA ASP A 407 -24.69 18.41 -23.37
C ASP A 407 -23.93 19.73 -23.53
N ALA A 408 -23.05 19.82 -24.54
CA ALA A 408 -22.19 20.98 -24.79
C ALA A 408 -22.95 22.32 -24.84
N GLY A 409 -24.18 22.34 -25.39
CA GLY A 409 -25.03 23.53 -25.45
C GLY A 409 -25.58 24.04 -24.10
N SER A 410 -25.22 23.37 -22.99
CA SER A 410 -25.59 23.74 -21.61
C SER A 410 -24.39 24.07 -20.71
N ILE A 411 -23.18 24.15 -21.28
CA ILE A 411 -21.92 24.33 -20.54
C ILE A 411 -21.39 25.75 -20.74
N ASP A 412 -21.34 26.52 -19.66
CA ASP A 412 -20.74 27.86 -19.61
C ASP A 412 -19.21 27.74 -19.42
N VAL A 413 -18.44 27.82 -20.51
CA VAL A 413 -16.97 27.68 -20.47
C VAL A 413 -16.28 29.04 -20.28
N ALA A 414 -15.39 29.14 -19.28
CA ALA A 414 -14.49 30.28 -19.08
C ALA A 414 -13.02 29.88 -19.30
N GLY A 415 -12.26 30.75 -19.96
CA GLY A 415 -10.83 30.52 -20.25
C GLY A 415 -9.93 30.58 -19.02
N CYS A 416 -8.75 29.94 -19.07
CA CYS A 416 -7.81 29.83 -17.95
C CYS A 416 -7.39 31.18 -17.31
N ASP A 417 -7.26 32.21 -18.13
CA ASP A 417 -6.87 33.58 -17.74
C ASP A 417 -8.07 34.47 -17.32
N ALA A 418 -9.30 33.98 -17.51
CA ALA A 418 -10.51 34.71 -17.19
C ALA A 418 -10.95 34.45 -15.74
N CYS A 419 -10.69 35.41 -14.85
CA CYS A 419 -11.19 35.36 -13.47
C CYS A 419 -12.67 35.76 -13.39
N ASP A 420 -13.55 34.93 -13.97
CA ASP A 420 -14.99 35.11 -13.82
C ASP A 420 -15.42 34.81 -12.38
N ARG A 421 -16.17 35.76 -11.81
CA ARG A 421 -16.76 35.71 -10.46
C ARG A 421 -17.68 34.51 -10.31
N ASP A 422 -18.55 34.29 -11.28
CA ASP A 422 -19.67 33.36 -11.15
C ASP A 422 -19.22 31.90 -11.34
N THR A 423 -18.05 31.71 -11.94
CA THR A 423 -17.35 30.43 -12.08
C THR A 423 -16.40 30.15 -10.91
N HIS A 424 -15.57 31.11 -10.49
CA HIS A 424 -14.49 30.85 -9.51
C HIS A 424 -14.89 31.02 -8.04
N CYS A 425 -16.05 31.61 -7.76
CA CYS A 425 -16.49 32.06 -6.44
C CYS A 425 -17.97 31.71 -6.22
N TYR A 426 -18.44 31.75 -4.97
CA TYR A 426 -19.87 31.71 -4.67
C TYR A 426 -20.53 33.02 -5.12
N ALA A 427 -21.14 32.99 -6.31
CA ALA A 427 -21.67 34.18 -6.99
C ALA A 427 -22.59 35.07 -6.13
N PRO A 428 -23.52 34.52 -5.31
CA PRO A 428 -24.39 35.35 -4.45
C PRO A 428 -23.61 36.13 -3.38
N GLY A 429 -22.52 35.57 -2.86
CA GLY A 429 -21.70 36.17 -1.79
C GLY A 429 -20.50 36.98 -2.27
N THR A 430 -20.24 37.04 -3.58
CA THR A 430 -19.03 37.68 -4.13
C THR A 430 -19.33 39.06 -4.72
N ALA A 431 -18.61 40.08 -4.24
CA ALA A 431 -18.75 41.47 -4.70
C ALA A 431 -17.96 41.76 -5.98
N SER A 432 -16.77 41.17 -6.14
CA SER A 432 -16.00 41.17 -7.40
C SER A 432 -14.99 40.03 -7.43
N ALA A 433 -14.43 39.71 -8.60
CA ALA A 433 -13.32 38.78 -8.75
C ALA A 433 -12.22 39.42 -9.61
N SER A 434 -10.96 39.09 -9.32
CA SER A 434 -9.80 39.66 -10.03
C SER A 434 -8.64 38.66 -10.12
N MET A 435 -7.97 38.59 -11.27
CA MET A 435 -6.78 37.77 -11.41
C MET A 435 -5.59 38.44 -10.72
N LYS A 436 -4.93 37.71 -9.82
CA LYS A 436 -3.70 38.13 -9.13
C LYS A 436 -2.68 37.01 -9.26
N SER A 437 -1.53 37.28 -9.88
CA SER A 437 -0.45 36.30 -10.08
C SER A 437 -0.91 34.97 -10.70
N GLY A 438 -1.82 35.00 -11.68
CA GLY A 438 -2.38 33.80 -12.34
C GLY A 438 -3.45 33.05 -11.51
N VAL A 439 -3.74 33.47 -10.28
CA VAL A 439 -4.80 32.92 -9.43
C VAL A 439 -6.02 33.85 -9.45
N CYS A 440 -7.21 33.29 -9.54
CA CYS A 440 -8.44 34.08 -9.47
C CYS A 440 -8.83 34.32 -8.01
N VAL A 441 -8.83 35.59 -7.59
CA VAL A 441 -9.06 36.01 -6.21
C VAL A 441 -10.42 36.69 -6.10
N CYS A 442 -11.31 36.07 -5.33
CA CYS A 442 -12.64 36.57 -5.01
C CYS A 442 -12.55 37.65 -3.92
N ALA A 443 -13.33 38.72 -4.06
CA ALA A 443 -13.52 39.76 -3.05
C ALA A 443 -14.97 39.68 -2.55
N CYS A 444 -15.13 39.33 -1.27
CA CYS A 444 -16.41 38.93 -0.70
C CYS A 444 -17.28 40.12 -0.31
N GLY A 445 -18.60 39.89 -0.31
CA GLY A 445 -19.59 40.81 0.22
C GLY A 445 -19.57 40.89 1.75
N SER A 446 -20.37 41.80 2.30
CA SER A 446 -20.52 41.93 3.75
C SER A 446 -21.18 40.71 4.37
N GLY A 447 -20.43 39.96 5.19
CA GLY A 447 -20.91 38.75 5.86
C GLY A 447 -20.63 37.44 5.13
N GLU A 448 -19.74 37.45 4.14
CA GLU A 448 -19.37 36.29 3.31
C GLU A 448 -17.85 36.03 3.43
N TYR A 449 -17.41 34.77 3.38
CA TYR A 449 -16.14 34.36 3.98
C TYR A 449 -15.25 33.46 3.10
N GLY A 450 -13.95 33.48 3.38
CA GLY A 450 -12.95 32.62 2.74
C GLY A 450 -12.64 32.97 1.28
N GLU A 451 -11.75 32.21 0.65
CA GLU A 451 -11.30 32.45 -0.74
C GLU A 451 -12.40 32.32 -1.81
N ALA A 452 -13.50 31.65 -1.47
CA ALA A 452 -14.64 31.39 -2.35
C ALA A 452 -15.86 32.23 -1.97
N CYS A 453 -15.77 33.07 -0.93
CA CYS A 453 -16.85 33.95 -0.45
C CYS A 453 -18.14 33.21 -0.11
N VAL A 454 -18.03 32.14 0.68
CA VAL A 454 -19.14 31.27 1.07
C VAL A 454 -19.92 31.82 2.29
N PRO A 455 -21.20 31.43 2.46
CA PRO A 455 -22.09 31.97 3.50
C PRO A 455 -21.68 31.82 4.96
N VAL A 456 -20.71 30.96 5.29
CA VAL A 456 -20.24 30.74 6.66
C VAL A 456 -18.74 30.52 6.62
N GLY A 457 -17.98 31.29 7.38
CA GLY A 457 -16.52 31.15 7.43
C GLY A 457 -16.07 29.89 8.16
N ALA A 458 -14.96 29.31 7.70
CA ALA A 458 -14.19 28.37 8.50
C ALA A 458 -13.78 29.05 9.83
N PRO A 459 -13.82 28.35 10.97
CA PRO A 459 -13.37 28.92 12.24
C PRO A 459 -11.92 29.38 12.20
N ALA A 460 -11.58 30.36 13.02
CA ALA A 460 -10.17 30.66 13.32
C ALA A 460 -9.57 29.50 14.11
N LEU A 461 -8.96 28.54 13.39
CA LEU A 461 -8.23 27.42 13.97
C LEU A 461 -7.05 27.93 14.81
N PRO A 462 -6.64 27.20 15.87
CA PRO A 462 -5.35 27.46 16.51
C PRO A 462 -4.23 27.38 15.46
N PRO A 463 -3.15 28.17 15.61
CA PRO A 463 -1.99 28.07 14.72
C PRO A 463 -1.45 26.64 14.77
N ALA A 464 -1.17 26.06 13.60
CA ALA A 464 -0.61 24.71 13.52
C ALA A 464 0.67 24.64 14.36
N VAL A 465 0.65 23.83 15.41
CA VAL A 465 1.77 23.76 16.35
C VAL A 465 2.95 23.12 15.60
N GLY A 466 4.09 23.83 15.54
CA GLY A 466 5.29 23.43 14.79
C GLY A 466 6.04 22.22 15.36
N THR A 467 5.34 21.34 16.08
CA THR A 467 5.83 20.19 16.85
C THR A 467 5.75 18.86 16.10
N ALA A 468 5.26 18.84 14.86
CA ALA A 468 5.44 17.70 13.96
C ALA A 468 6.96 17.49 13.73
N SER A 469 7.54 16.52 14.44
CA SER A 469 8.98 16.27 14.40
C SER A 469 9.46 16.00 12.98
N ARG A 470 10.34 16.88 12.49
CA ARG A 470 11.03 16.71 11.19
C ARG A 470 11.77 15.38 11.07
N VAL A 471 12.07 14.72 12.18
CA VAL A 471 12.67 13.38 12.23
C VAL A 471 11.68 12.41 12.87
N PHE A 472 11.30 11.36 12.15
CA PHE A 472 10.57 10.20 12.67
C PHE A 472 11.54 9.03 12.83
N VAL A 473 11.62 8.43 14.02
CA VAL A 473 12.52 7.30 14.29
C VAL A 473 11.77 6.14 14.93
N ARG A 474 12.02 4.92 14.45
CA ARG A 474 11.74 3.67 15.16
C ARG A 474 13.02 2.85 15.17
N GLU A 475 13.53 2.58 16.38
CA GLU A 475 14.74 1.77 16.56
C GLU A 475 14.54 0.67 17.61
N GLY A 476 15.00 -0.55 17.31
CA GLY A 476 15.05 -1.67 18.26
C GLY A 476 13.69 -2.24 18.69
N VAL A 477 12.66 -2.14 17.85
CA VAL A 477 11.26 -2.46 18.20
C VAL A 477 10.64 -3.51 17.27
N THR A 478 9.85 -4.43 17.85
CA THR A 478 8.91 -5.27 17.09
C THR A 478 7.59 -4.51 16.91
N VAL A 479 7.21 -4.28 15.66
CA VAL A 479 6.01 -3.55 15.24
C VAL A 479 4.96 -4.57 14.80
N ARG A 480 3.91 -4.71 15.62
CA ARG A 480 2.73 -5.58 15.38
C ARG A 480 1.46 -4.80 15.02
N SER A 481 1.56 -3.47 14.94
CA SER A 481 0.47 -2.60 14.53
C SER A 481 1.00 -1.48 13.63
N VAL A 482 0.17 -0.95 12.74
CA VAL A 482 0.64 -0.02 11.70
C VAL A 482 0.91 1.37 12.28
N PHE A 483 2.08 1.91 11.98
CA PHE A 483 2.41 3.31 12.28
C PHE A 483 2.18 4.19 11.06
N VAL A 484 1.85 5.45 11.34
CA VAL A 484 1.81 6.56 10.39
C VAL A 484 3.09 7.39 10.57
N VAL A 485 3.67 7.88 9.47
CA VAL A 485 4.69 8.94 9.53
C VAL A 485 3.99 10.30 9.54
N PRO A 486 4.28 11.21 10.50
CA PRO A 486 3.67 12.53 10.55
C PRO A 486 3.86 13.33 9.26
N ALA A 487 2.83 14.08 8.86
CA ALA A 487 2.91 14.99 7.73
C ALA A 487 4.03 16.03 7.95
N GLY A 488 4.78 16.35 6.90
CA GLY A 488 5.92 17.28 6.96
C GLY A 488 7.22 16.72 7.55
N ALA A 489 7.31 15.43 7.89
CA ALA A 489 8.59 14.81 8.29
C ALA A 489 9.61 14.86 7.14
N SER A 490 10.86 15.27 7.41
CA SER A 490 11.95 15.35 6.41
C SER A 490 12.96 14.20 6.53
N GLU A 491 13.04 13.52 7.68
CA GLU A 491 13.86 12.33 7.87
C GLU A 491 13.03 11.21 8.54
N VAL A 492 13.09 10.00 8.00
CA VAL A 492 12.37 8.82 8.46
C VAL A 492 13.38 7.70 8.64
N THR A 493 13.61 7.23 9.86
CA THR A 493 14.57 6.16 10.17
C THR A 493 13.88 4.96 10.80
N LEU A 494 14.01 3.81 10.17
CA LEU A 494 13.69 2.48 10.71
C LEU A 494 15.00 1.71 10.91
N ARG A 495 15.33 1.36 12.16
CA ARG A 495 16.58 0.65 12.51
C ARG A 495 16.34 -0.54 13.42
N HIS A 496 16.88 -1.72 13.10
CA HIS A 496 16.74 -2.89 13.98
C HIS A 496 15.25 -3.19 14.30
N VAL A 497 14.37 -2.98 13.32
CA VAL A 497 12.91 -3.09 13.45
C VAL A 497 12.45 -4.45 12.92
N VAL A 498 11.56 -5.12 13.65
CA VAL A 498 10.85 -6.31 13.13
C VAL A 498 9.43 -5.90 12.78
N LEU A 499 9.07 -5.93 11.49
CA LEU A 499 7.70 -5.79 11.03
C LEU A 499 7.04 -7.18 11.05
N ASP A 500 6.09 -7.39 11.97
CA ASP A 500 5.48 -8.68 12.28
C ASP A 500 4.01 -8.68 11.81
N GLY A 501 3.78 -9.15 10.57
CA GLY A 501 2.44 -9.22 9.97
C GLY A 501 1.80 -7.87 9.59
N VAL A 502 2.57 -6.78 9.51
CA VAL A 502 2.08 -5.41 9.28
C VAL A 502 2.43 -4.83 7.90
N SER A 503 1.59 -3.92 7.42
CA SER A 503 1.73 -3.25 6.11
C SER A 503 1.91 -1.73 6.23
N PRO A 504 3.03 -1.20 6.77
CA PRO A 504 3.24 0.25 6.87
C PRO A 504 3.45 0.92 5.50
N VAL A 505 2.89 2.12 5.35
CA VAL A 505 2.95 2.93 4.13
C VAL A 505 3.76 4.21 4.38
N LEU A 506 4.83 4.38 3.60
CA LEU A 506 5.66 5.58 3.57
C LEU A 506 5.28 6.42 2.34
N TYR A 507 4.22 7.21 2.46
CA TYR A 507 3.73 8.10 1.40
C TYR A 507 4.51 9.42 1.38
N VAL A 508 5.48 9.53 0.47
CA VAL A 508 6.40 10.69 0.35
C VAL A 508 5.67 12.04 0.16
N PRO A 509 4.57 12.16 -0.62
CA PRO A 509 3.94 13.46 -0.86
C PRO A 509 3.24 14.10 0.36
N TRP A 510 3.07 13.37 1.46
CA TRP A 510 2.66 13.90 2.79
C TRP A 510 3.85 14.33 3.65
N MET A 511 5.06 13.88 3.33
CA MET A 511 6.30 14.21 4.02
C MET A 511 6.80 15.62 3.59
N ALA A 512 8.02 16.02 3.96
CA ALA A 512 8.52 17.36 3.69
C ALA A 512 8.64 17.69 2.19
N ARG A 513 8.02 18.80 1.76
CA ARG A 513 8.07 19.27 0.36
C ARG A 513 9.48 19.64 -0.11
N ASP A 514 10.36 20.07 0.80
CA ASP A 514 11.74 20.48 0.49
C ASP A 514 12.68 19.30 0.17
N GLY A 515 12.20 18.06 0.30
CA GLY A 515 12.97 16.82 0.12
C GLY A 515 12.93 15.93 1.37
N VAL A 516 13.11 14.62 1.16
CA VAL A 516 12.87 13.61 2.21
C VAL A 516 13.96 12.56 2.22
N ARG A 517 14.47 12.23 3.41
CA ARG A 517 15.42 11.16 3.64
C ARG A 517 14.76 9.98 4.34
N ILE A 518 14.81 8.79 3.75
CA ILE A 518 14.21 7.57 4.30
C ILE A 518 15.30 6.51 4.45
N VAL A 519 15.63 6.15 5.69
CA VAL A 519 16.64 5.15 6.05
C VAL A 519 15.93 3.93 6.63
N VAL A 520 16.10 2.77 6.02
CA VAL A 520 15.55 1.48 6.44
C VAL A 520 16.72 0.51 6.58
N GLN A 521 17.22 0.33 7.81
CA GLN A 521 18.46 -0.39 8.08
C GLN A 521 18.25 -1.55 9.06
N ASN A 522 18.70 -2.75 8.71
CA ASN A 522 18.58 -3.95 9.56
C ASN A 522 17.11 -4.21 9.96
N VAL A 523 16.21 -4.33 8.98
CA VAL A 523 14.76 -4.47 9.22
C VAL A 523 14.27 -5.84 8.76
N SER A 524 13.59 -6.57 9.64
CA SER A 524 13.05 -7.89 9.32
C SER A 524 11.57 -7.80 8.94
N LEU A 525 11.18 -8.35 7.78
CA LEU A 525 9.79 -8.51 7.35
C LEU A 525 9.32 -9.95 7.62
N GLN A 526 8.44 -10.13 8.59
CA GLN A 526 7.97 -11.44 9.06
C GLN A 526 6.46 -11.61 8.89
N ASN A 527 6.00 -12.86 8.85
CA ASN A 527 4.58 -13.23 8.87
C ASN A 527 3.69 -12.55 7.80
N GLY A 528 4.26 -12.19 6.65
CA GLY A 528 3.55 -11.54 5.55
C GLY A 528 3.68 -10.01 5.51
N ALA A 529 4.49 -9.39 6.36
CA ALA A 529 4.66 -7.93 6.41
C ALA A 529 5.15 -7.33 5.08
N VAL A 530 4.58 -6.18 4.70
CA VAL A 530 4.89 -5.48 3.43
C VAL A 530 5.28 -4.04 3.70
N LEU A 531 6.49 -3.65 3.29
CA LEU A 531 6.93 -2.26 3.39
C LEU A 531 6.65 -1.54 2.06
N TYR A 532 5.75 -0.56 2.10
CA TYR A 532 5.43 0.28 0.95
C TYR A 532 6.16 1.63 1.04
N VAL A 533 6.83 2.02 -0.04
CA VAL A 533 7.33 3.39 -0.25
C VAL A 533 6.70 3.95 -1.51
N MET A 534 5.95 5.04 -1.36
CA MET A 534 5.08 5.57 -2.41
C MET A 534 5.46 7.02 -2.74
N GLY A 535 5.80 7.27 -4.00
CA GLY A 535 5.91 8.60 -4.58
C GLY A 535 4.54 9.20 -4.92
N GLY A 536 4.56 10.33 -5.62
CA GLY A 536 3.35 11.09 -5.98
C GLY A 536 2.64 10.62 -7.24
N GLY A 537 1.37 11.03 -7.35
CA GLY A 537 0.57 10.90 -8.56
C GLY A 537 1.15 11.68 -9.74
N GLY A 538 1.01 11.14 -10.95
CA GLY A 538 1.59 11.73 -12.17
C GLY A 538 1.10 13.16 -12.48
N LEU A 539 -0.07 13.55 -11.97
CA LEU A 539 -0.68 14.88 -12.16
C LEU A 539 -0.03 16.01 -11.33
N ARG A 540 0.75 15.68 -10.29
CA ARG A 540 1.37 16.70 -9.41
C ARG A 540 2.48 17.53 -10.10
N GLY A 541 2.87 17.17 -11.33
CA GLY A 541 3.93 17.85 -12.10
C GLY A 541 3.56 18.21 -13.55
N ALA A 542 2.28 18.28 -13.91
CA ALA A 542 1.83 18.53 -15.30
C ALA A 542 1.39 19.98 -15.59
N GLY A 543 1.05 20.77 -14.55
CA GLY A 543 0.23 21.98 -14.70
C GLY A 543 0.93 23.33 -14.55
N ALA A 544 2.26 23.39 -14.58
CA ALA A 544 3.04 24.62 -14.59
C ALA A 544 4.37 24.43 -15.33
N ALA A 545 4.83 25.44 -16.07
CA ALA A 545 6.08 25.37 -16.80
C ALA A 545 7.30 25.54 -15.86
N GLY A 546 7.79 24.42 -15.32
CA GLY A 546 9.12 24.34 -14.70
C GLY A 546 9.18 24.21 -13.17
N SER A 547 8.06 23.92 -12.48
CA SER A 547 8.09 23.63 -11.04
C SER A 547 8.12 22.12 -10.76
N ASP A 548 9.32 21.59 -10.53
CA ASP A 548 9.51 20.34 -9.76
C ASP A 548 9.17 20.64 -8.28
N GLU A 549 7.88 20.65 -7.91
CA GLU A 549 7.38 21.13 -6.59
C GLU A 549 7.66 20.21 -5.40
N GLY A 550 8.45 19.15 -5.61
CA GLY A 550 8.98 18.30 -4.55
C GLY A 550 10.51 18.23 -4.63
N GLY A 551 11.18 18.42 -3.50
CA GLY A 551 12.60 18.17 -3.38
C GLY A 551 12.95 16.68 -3.53
N PRO A 552 14.24 16.35 -3.71
CA PRO A 552 14.69 14.99 -3.98
C PRO A 552 14.45 14.05 -2.78
N VAL A 553 14.26 12.78 -3.09
CA VAL A 553 14.13 11.69 -2.10
C VAL A 553 15.43 10.90 -2.02
N GLU A 554 16.04 10.83 -0.83
CA GLU A 554 17.15 9.90 -0.52
C GLU A 554 16.55 8.67 0.19
N LEU A 555 16.29 7.59 -0.54
CA LEU A 555 15.84 6.31 0.04
C LEU A 555 17.04 5.34 0.15
N SER A 556 17.33 4.92 1.37
CA SER A 556 18.39 3.96 1.70
C SER A 556 17.81 2.75 2.42
N VAL A 557 17.60 1.66 1.69
CA VAL A 557 17.17 0.37 2.22
C VAL A 557 18.38 -0.57 2.28
N CYS A 558 18.76 -1.03 3.47
CA CYS A 558 19.98 -1.80 3.68
C CYS A 558 19.77 -2.91 4.73
N GLY A 559 20.24 -4.13 4.48
CA GLY A 559 20.14 -5.21 5.47
C GLY A 559 18.69 -5.62 5.78
N VAL A 560 17.80 -5.60 4.79
CA VAL A 560 16.42 -6.06 4.97
C VAL A 560 16.36 -7.58 4.82
N GLU A 561 15.81 -8.26 5.81
CA GLU A 561 15.60 -9.71 5.80
C GLU A 561 14.10 -10.00 5.73
N ALA A 562 13.61 -10.65 4.68
CA ALA A 562 12.18 -10.94 4.53
C ALA A 562 11.90 -12.44 4.41
N LEU A 563 10.92 -12.93 5.17
CA LEU A 563 10.39 -14.29 5.07
C LEU A 563 8.89 -14.25 4.78
N ASN A 564 8.56 -14.36 3.49
CA ASN A 564 7.25 -14.04 2.88
C ASN A 564 6.83 -12.57 3.07
N GLY A 565 7.78 -11.68 3.35
CA GLY A 565 7.57 -10.23 3.31
C GLY A 565 8.00 -9.63 1.97
N VAL A 566 7.50 -8.43 1.65
CA VAL A 566 7.67 -7.80 0.33
C VAL A 566 8.08 -6.33 0.48
N LEU A 567 8.95 -5.85 -0.42
CA LEU A 567 9.25 -4.43 -0.60
C LEU A 567 8.51 -3.91 -1.83
N VAL A 568 7.73 -2.84 -1.67
CA VAL A 568 6.94 -2.22 -2.75
C VAL A 568 7.38 -0.77 -2.96
N LEU A 569 7.83 -0.44 -4.17
CA LEU A 569 8.09 0.94 -4.60
C LEU A 569 7.01 1.33 -5.63
N SER A 570 6.34 2.48 -5.43
CA SER A 570 5.19 2.88 -6.25
C SER A 570 5.23 4.36 -6.65
N GLY A 571 4.64 4.71 -7.80
CA GLY A 571 4.36 6.10 -8.19
C GLY A 571 5.55 6.92 -8.72
N THR A 572 5.40 8.25 -8.71
CA THR A 572 6.38 9.20 -9.26
C THR A 572 7.33 9.73 -8.20
N PHE A 573 8.64 9.62 -8.42
CA PHE A 573 9.66 10.22 -7.56
C PHE A 573 10.18 11.55 -8.15
N PRO A 574 10.29 12.64 -7.36
CA PRO A 574 10.74 13.95 -7.82
C PRO A 574 12.16 13.95 -8.40
N ALA A 575 12.50 14.97 -9.18
CA ALA A 575 13.80 15.06 -9.84
C ALA A 575 15.00 15.05 -8.87
N GLY A 576 16.06 14.32 -9.23
CA GLY A 576 17.26 14.17 -8.40
C GLY A 576 17.12 13.15 -7.26
N SER A 577 16.04 12.39 -7.19
CA SER A 577 15.86 11.34 -6.18
C SER A 577 16.82 10.17 -6.41
N VAL A 578 17.34 9.62 -5.30
CA VAL A 578 18.26 8.50 -5.26
C VAL A 578 17.66 7.42 -4.36
N LEU A 579 17.19 6.34 -4.99
CA LEU A 579 16.60 5.18 -4.33
C LEU A 579 17.60 4.03 -4.35
N THR A 580 17.88 3.43 -3.18
CA THR A 580 18.88 2.37 -3.04
C THR A 580 18.35 1.22 -2.21
N VAL A 581 18.63 -0.01 -2.65
CA VAL A 581 18.32 -1.26 -1.96
C VAL A 581 19.56 -2.15 -1.98
N THR A 582 20.17 -2.40 -0.82
CA THR A 582 21.47 -3.07 -0.69
C THR A 582 21.51 -4.13 0.40
N ASP A 583 22.45 -5.08 0.26
CA ASP A 583 22.81 -6.11 1.26
C ASP A 583 21.60 -6.82 1.91
N SER A 584 20.53 -7.06 1.14
CA SER A 584 19.24 -7.53 1.65
C SER A 584 18.93 -8.94 1.17
N LEU A 585 18.25 -9.74 1.99
CA LEU A 585 17.86 -11.13 1.72
C LEU A 585 16.34 -11.26 1.79
N LEU A 586 15.69 -11.37 0.63
CA LEU A 586 14.23 -11.51 0.54
C LEU A 586 13.88 -12.94 0.09
N VAL A 587 13.06 -13.64 0.87
CA VAL A 587 12.73 -15.06 0.67
C VAL A 587 11.22 -15.28 0.66
N ALA A 588 10.70 -15.89 -0.41
CA ALA A 588 9.29 -16.23 -0.59
C ALA A 588 9.11 -17.76 -0.63
N ALA A 589 8.43 -18.28 0.39
CA ALA A 589 7.98 -19.67 0.44
C ALA A 589 6.47 -19.82 0.24
N ARG A 590 5.72 -18.72 0.28
CA ARG A 590 4.26 -18.62 0.08
C ARG A 590 3.90 -17.29 -0.57
N PRO A 591 2.74 -17.18 -1.26
CA PRO A 591 2.17 -15.90 -1.67
C PRO A 591 1.89 -14.96 -0.49
N THR A 592 2.20 -13.68 -0.68
CA THR A 592 1.91 -12.59 0.28
C THR A 592 0.71 -11.76 -0.22
N PRO A 593 -0.24 -11.36 0.65
CA PRO A 593 -1.25 -10.39 0.28
C PRO A 593 -0.62 -9.01 0.03
N LEU A 594 -1.05 -8.30 -1.02
CA LEU A 594 -0.58 -6.96 -1.34
C LEU A 594 -1.76 -6.00 -1.17
N GLU A 595 -2.06 -5.68 0.08
CA GLU A 595 -3.32 -5.06 0.52
C GLU A 595 -3.64 -3.73 -0.16
N TYR A 596 -2.61 -2.93 -0.44
CA TYR A 596 -2.73 -1.59 -1.04
C TYR A 596 -2.44 -1.54 -2.55
N LEU A 597 -2.47 -2.68 -3.26
CA LEU A 597 -2.35 -2.70 -4.73
C LEU A 597 -3.71 -3.07 -5.37
N PRO A 598 -4.32 -2.17 -6.18
CA PRO A 598 -5.61 -2.42 -6.82
C PRO A 598 -5.64 -3.73 -7.63
N GLY A 599 -6.71 -4.50 -7.48
CA GLY A 599 -6.91 -5.79 -8.15
C GLY A 599 -6.14 -6.99 -7.57
N SER A 600 -5.03 -6.81 -6.85
CA SER A 600 -4.24 -7.94 -6.31
C SER A 600 -4.70 -8.40 -4.93
N ARG A 601 -5.87 -9.07 -4.86
CA ARG A 601 -6.39 -9.67 -3.60
C ARG A 601 -5.38 -10.61 -2.91
N SER A 602 -4.58 -11.29 -3.72
CA SER A 602 -3.23 -11.79 -3.43
C SER A 602 -2.45 -11.86 -4.75
N SER A 603 -1.13 -11.80 -4.72
CA SER A 603 -0.32 -12.11 -5.92
C SER A 603 0.04 -13.60 -5.89
N PRO A 604 -0.55 -14.45 -6.75
CA PRO A 604 -0.22 -15.89 -6.78
C PRO A 604 1.25 -16.16 -7.13
N TYR A 605 1.93 -15.14 -7.66
CA TYR A 605 3.31 -15.17 -8.11
C TYR A 605 4.34 -14.86 -6.99
N ALA A 606 3.90 -14.66 -5.74
CA ALA A 606 4.77 -14.49 -4.56
C ALA A 606 6.02 -13.58 -4.77
N PRO A 607 5.81 -12.30 -5.13
CA PRO A 607 6.91 -11.38 -5.43
C PRO A 607 7.66 -10.93 -4.18
N LEU A 608 8.91 -10.49 -4.37
CA LEU A 608 9.81 -10.01 -3.31
C LEU A 608 10.05 -8.51 -3.41
N LEU A 609 10.20 -8.03 -4.65
CA LEU A 609 10.29 -6.61 -4.99
C LEU A 609 9.22 -6.28 -6.04
N VAL A 610 8.36 -5.31 -5.75
CA VAL A 610 7.34 -4.82 -6.68
C VAL A 610 7.60 -3.36 -7.03
N LEU A 611 7.68 -3.06 -8.32
CA LEU A 611 7.77 -1.70 -8.86
C LEU A 611 6.44 -1.38 -9.58
N SER A 612 5.55 -0.63 -8.92
CA SER A 612 4.18 -0.39 -9.42
C SER A 612 4.02 1.03 -9.98
N GLY A 613 3.64 1.16 -11.26
CA GLY A 613 3.41 2.46 -11.91
C GLY A 613 4.58 3.43 -11.79
N LEU A 614 5.80 2.91 -11.68
CA LEU A 614 6.97 3.68 -11.23
C LEU A 614 7.42 4.68 -12.31
N ARG A 615 7.56 5.95 -11.92
CA ARG A 615 8.02 7.04 -12.78
C ARG A 615 9.24 7.72 -12.19
N LEU A 616 10.39 7.62 -12.87
CA LEU A 616 11.67 8.20 -12.46
C LEU A 616 12.11 9.29 -13.45
N VAL A 617 11.85 10.54 -13.09
CA VAL A 617 12.32 11.72 -13.82
C VAL A 617 13.64 12.17 -13.20
N ARG A 618 14.74 12.19 -13.97
CA ARG A 618 16.10 12.59 -13.54
C ARG A 618 16.55 11.95 -12.20
N SER A 619 16.13 10.71 -11.97
CA SER A 619 16.23 10.01 -10.69
C SER A 619 16.65 8.55 -10.89
N VAL A 620 17.24 7.94 -9.87
CA VAL A 620 17.84 6.60 -9.98
C VAL A 620 17.31 5.62 -8.93
N LEU A 621 17.14 4.36 -9.33
CA LEU A 621 16.94 3.21 -8.46
C LEU A 621 18.12 2.25 -8.62
N VAL A 622 18.83 1.95 -7.54
CA VAL A 622 19.97 1.00 -7.53
C VAL A 622 19.70 -0.12 -6.55
N VAL A 623 19.54 -1.33 -7.07
CA VAL A 623 19.44 -2.59 -6.32
C VAL A 623 20.76 -3.33 -6.47
N SER A 624 21.52 -3.52 -5.39
CA SER A 624 22.90 -4.02 -5.46
C SER A 624 23.27 -4.91 -4.27
N GLY A 625 23.77 -6.12 -4.53
CA GLY A 625 24.12 -7.08 -3.46
C GLY A 625 22.90 -7.70 -2.77
N VAL A 626 21.74 -7.69 -3.43
CA VAL A 626 20.49 -8.23 -2.90
C VAL A 626 20.29 -9.68 -3.35
N ALA A 627 19.90 -10.55 -2.42
CA ALA A 627 19.51 -11.93 -2.68
C ALA A 627 17.98 -12.06 -2.69
N LEU A 628 17.44 -12.60 -3.78
CA LEU A 628 16.00 -12.76 -4.03
C LEU A 628 15.70 -14.24 -4.26
N VAL A 629 15.08 -14.91 -3.30
CA VAL A 629 14.85 -16.36 -3.32
C VAL A 629 13.36 -16.66 -3.32
N THR A 630 12.83 -17.36 -4.33
CA THR A 630 11.46 -17.90 -4.29
C THR A 630 11.42 -19.40 -4.54
N VAL A 631 10.72 -20.13 -3.67
CA VAL A 631 10.47 -21.57 -3.80
C VAL A 631 9.02 -21.86 -4.19
N VAL A 632 8.29 -20.82 -4.65
CA VAL A 632 6.90 -20.92 -5.11
C VAL A 632 6.88 -21.18 -6.62
N THR A 633 6.19 -22.26 -7.03
CA THR A 633 5.87 -22.57 -8.44
C THR A 633 4.96 -21.48 -9.01
N GLY A 634 5.27 -20.93 -10.20
CA GLY A 634 4.63 -19.72 -10.70
C GLY A 634 5.31 -18.42 -10.24
N GLY A 635 6.37 -18.51 -9.42
CA GLY A 635 7.00 -17.38 -8.75
C GLY A 635 7.58 -16.33 -9.71
N ARG A 636 7.37 -15.04 -9.41
CA ARG A 636 7.98 -13.89 -10.10
C ARG A 636 8.71 -13.06 -9.06
N THR A 637 10.03 -13.22 -8.92
CA THR A 637 10.79 -12.63 -7.81
C THR A 637 10.78 -11.10 -7.83
N VAL A 638 11.02 -10.49 -9.00
CA VAL A 638 10.81 -9.06 -9.24
C VAL A 638 9.64 -8.86 -10.21
N VAL A 639 8.68 -8.02 -9.83
CA VAL A 639 7.51 -7.67 -10.65
C VAL A 639 7.50 -6.17 -10.94
N VAL A 640 7.27 -5.81 -12.21
CA VAL A 640 7.06 -4.41 -12.63
C VAL A 640 5.65 -4.30 -13.21
N ASP A 641 4.76 -3.60 -12.52
CA ASP A 641 3.31 -3.64 -12.79
C ASP A 641 2.69 -2.25 -12.95
N GLY A 642 1.40 -2.21 -13.29
CA GLY A 642 0.68 -1.00 -13.70
C GLY A 642 0.81 -0.74 -15.20
N ALA A 643 0.45 0.45 -15.65
CA ALA A 643 0.40 0.76 -17.09
C ALA A 643 1.80 0.87 -17.73
N VAL A 644 2.70 1.65 -17.10
CA VAL A 644 4.01 2.02 -17.65
C VAL A 644 5.05 2.07 -16.53
N LEU A 645 6.27 1.57 -16.80
CA LEU A 645 7.50 1.95 -16.10
C LEU A 645 8.17 3.04 -16.94
N GLU A 646 8.19 4.27 -16.46
CA GLU A 646 8.67 5.44 -17.22
C GLU A 646 9.98 5.98 -16.63
N LEU A 647 11.04 5.99 -17.45
CA LEU A 647 12.35 6.51 -17.11
C LEU A 647 12.66 7.71 -18.02
N VAL A 648 12.91 8.88 -17.44
CA VAL A 648 13.14 10.15 -18.18
C VAL A 648 14.44 10.79 -17.70
N GLY A 649 15.55 10.58 -18.42
CA GLY A 649 16.88 11.05 -17.99
C GLY A 649 17.36 10.50 -16.64
N GLY A 650 16.77 9.39 -16.20
CA GLY A 650 17.07 8.66 -14.97
C GLY A 650 17.31 7.18 -15.24
N GLY A 651 17.35 6.32 -14.23
CA GLY A 651 17.59 4.91 -14.50
C GLY A 651 17.39 3.92 -13.37
N VAL A 652 17.31 2.64 -13.75
CA VAL A 652 17.22 1.49 -12.85
C VAL A 652 18.46 0.62 -13.05
N ALA A 653 19.15 0.27 -11.98
CA ALA A 653 20.27 -0.65 -11.95
C ALA A 653 19.96 -1.83 -11.02
N LEU A 654 20.22 -3.05 -11.50
CA LEU A 654 20.02 -4.31 -10.78
C LEU A 654 21.29 -5.17 -10.85
N ASP A 655 21.86 -5.46 -9.68
CA ASP A 655 23.00 -6.35 -9.45
C ASP A 655 22.62 -7.26 -8.26
N ALA A 656 22.00 -8.40 -8.57
CA ALA A 656 21.29 -9.23 -7.58
C ALA A 656 21.44 -10.74 -7.84
N ALA A 657 21.37 -11.54 -6.78
CA ALA A 657 21.32 -12.99 -6.87
C ALA A 657 19.87 -13.48 -6.80
N VAL A 658 19.32 -13.90 -7.94
CA VAL A 658 17.94 -14.34 -8.10
C VAL A 658 17.88 -15.86 -8.21
N LEU A 659 17.20 -16.50 -7.26
CA LEU A 659 17.16 -17.94 -7.06
C LEU A 659 15.72 -18.47 -7.02
N GLY A 660 15.36 -19.30 -8.00
CA GLY A 660 14.06 -19.92 -8.15
C GLY A 660 13.00 -19.04 -8.80
N GLY A 661 11.80 -19.61 -8.96
CA GLY A 661 10.66 -19.01 -9.64
C GLY A 661 10.63 -19.22 -11.15
N ASP A 662 9.45 -18.96 -11.73
CA ASP A 662 9.22 -18.97 -13.16
C ASP A 662 9.87 -17.77 -13.86
N TYR A 663 9.99 -16.62 -13.18
CA TYR A 663 10.55 -15.39 -13.76
C TYR A 663 11.47 -14.66 -12.77
N ALA A 664 12.71 -14.39 -13.21
CA ALA A 664 13.67 -13.60 -12.44
C ALA A 664 13.35 -12.09 -12.44
N LEU A 665 12.78 -11.57 -13.53
CA LEU A 665 12.04 -10.32 -13.53
C LEU A 665 10.92 -10.38 -14.57
N TYR A 666 9.71 -10.01 -14.17
CA TYR A 666 8.56 -9.92 -15.08
C TYR A 666 7.95 -8.51 -15.09
N ALA A 667 7.97 -7.85 -16.24
CA ALA A 667 7.26 -6.60 -16.45
C ALA A 667 5.91 -6.85 -17.14
N SER A 668 4.81 -6.72 -16.39
CA SER A 668 3.45 -6.56 -16.92
C SER A 668 3.22 -5.14 -17.45
N ALA A 669 3.88 -4.13 -16.86
CA ALA A 669 3.90 -2.77 -17.40
C ALA A 669 4.67 -2.67 -18.73
N ARG A 670 4.34 -1.67 -19.56
CA ARG A 670 5.19 -1.30 -20.71
C ARG A 670 6.41 -0.53 -20.21
N VAL A 671 7.61 -0.88 -20.66
CA VAL A 671 8.84 -0.14 -20.29
C VAL A 671 9.12 0.97 -21.29
N VAL A 672 9.28 2.21 -20.81
CA VAL A 672 9.58 3.39 -21.62
C VAL A 672 10.80 4.11 -21.05
N ALA A 673 11.86 4.23 -21.85
CA ALA A 673 13.09 4.93 -21.51
C ALA A 673 13.33 6.10 -22.48
N SER A 674 13.49 7.31 -21.97
CA SER A 674 13.63 8.53 -22.79
C SER A 674 14.64 9.52 -22.22
N GLY A 675 15.12 10.44 -23.06
CA GLY A 675 15.93 11.58 -22.62
C GLY A 675 17.28 11.21 -21.99
N GLY A 676 17.91 10.14 -22.46
CA GLY A 676 19.15 9.63 -21.84
C GLY A 676 18.91 8.66 -20.67
N ALA A 677 17.77 7.98 -20.60
CA ALA A 677 17.50 7.04 -19.52
C ALA A 677 18.29 5.71 -19.65
N VAL A 678 18.41 4.97 -18.54
CA VAL A 678 19.13 3.69 -18.48
C VAL A 678 18.33 2.62 -17.71
N LEU A 679 18.10 1.47 -18.33
CA LEU A 679 17.73 0.22 -17.63
C LEU A 679 18.93 -0.74 -17.69
N ARG A 680 19.45 -1.14 -16.54
CA ARG A 680 20.66 -1.97 -16.43
C ARG A 680 20.47 -3.16 -15.49
N VAL A 681 20.78 -4.35 -15.97
CA VAL A 681 20.93 -5.58 -15.17
C VAL A 681 22.34 -6.11 -15.41
N SER A 682 23.21 -6.07 -14.39
CA SER A 682 24.60 -6.50 -14.58
C SER A 682 25.31 -6.95 -13.31
N GLY A 683 26.09 -8.03 -13.41
CA GLY A 683 26.70 -8.71 -12.26
C GLY A 683 25.79 -9.74 -11.61
N SER A 684 24.49 -9.72 -11.97
CA SER A 684 23.46 -10.57 -11.37
C SER A 684 23.70 -12.06 -11.62
N GLN A 685 23.34 -12.85 -10.61
CA GLN A 685 23.26 -14.31 -10.71
C GLN A 685 21.79 -14.69 -10.93
N VAL A 686 21.47 -15.46 -11.96
CA VAL A 686 20.09 -15.73 -12.38
C VAL A 686 19.86 -17.23 -12.54
N TYR A 687 19.03 -17.79 -11.65
CA TYR A 687 18.63 -19.20 -11.64
C TYR A 687 17.11 -19.31 -11.56
N ALA A 688 16.42 -19.25 -12.69
CA ALA A 688 14.94 -19.23 -12.78
C ALA A 688 14.48 -19.95 -14.07
N ALA A 689 13.17 -20.07 -14.32
CA ALA A 689 12.73 -20.58 -15.62
C ALA A 689 12.99 -19.58 -16.75
N HIS A 690 12.56 -18.32 -16.60
CA HIS A 690 12.86 -17.19 -17.48
C HIS A 690 13.71 -16.13 -16.77
N GLY A 691 14.54 -15.40 -17.52
CA GLY A 691 15.32 -14.27 -17.03
C GLY A 691 14.50 -12.97 -16.89
N LEU A 692 14.97 -11.90 -17.54
CA LEU A 692 14.30 -10.60 -17.64
C LEU A 692 13.28 -10.62 -18.79
N VAL A 693 11.99 -10.60 -18.47
CA VAL A 693 10.89 -10.66 -19.44
C VAL A 693 10.11 -9.35 -19.47
N LEU A 694 10.15 -8.65 -20.61
CA LEU A 694 9.38 -7.42 -20.84
C LEU A 694 8.07 -7.77 -21.56
N GLY A 695 7.05 -8.12 -20.76
CA GLY A 695 5.79 -8.73 -21.20
C GLY A 695 4.89 -7.83 -22.05
N SER A 696 4.80 -6.54 -21.71
CA SER A 696 4.00 -5.53 -22.45
C SER A 696 4.82 -4.70 -23.44
N GLY A 697 6.06 -5.09 -23.72
CA GLY A 697 6.94 -4.44 -24.70
C GLY A 697 7.78 -3.30 -24.13
N VAL A 698 8.73 -2.85 -24.94
CA VAL A 698 9.75 -1.85 -24.59
C VAL A 698 9.88 -0.77 -25.66
N ALA A 699 10.09 0.47 -25.24
CA ALA A 699 10.45 1.59 -26.10
C ALA A 699 11.62 2.38 -25.50
N ALA A 700 12.67 2.64 -26.29
CA ALA A 700 13.79 3.48 -25.90
C ALA A 700 14.01 4.62 -26.91
N ASN A 701 14.25 5.84 -26.41
CA ASN A 701 14.55 7.01 -27.23
C ASN A 701 15.79 7.72 -26.66
N ALA A 702 16.88 7.77 -27.43
CA ALA A 702 18.21 8.22 -26.99
C ALA A 702 18.67 7.60 -25.64
N SER A 703 18.31 6.33 -25.38
CA SER A 703 18.41 5.68 -24.06
C SER A 703 19.02 4.28 -24.13
N ALA A 704 19.44 3.71 -23.00
CA ALA A 704 20.17 2.44 -22.95
C ALA A 704 19.43 1.32 -22.19
N VAL A 705 19.45 0.10 -22.75
CA VAL A 705 19.05 -1.15 -22.09
C VAL A 705 20.28 -2.06 -22.04
N VAL A 706 20.70 -2.47 -20.85
CA VAL A 706 22.06 -2.98 -20.59
C VAL A 706 22.01 -4.25 -19.75
N VAL A 707 22.11 -5.42 -20.39
CA VAL A 707 22.05 -6.75 -19.76
C VAL A 707 23.43 -7.41 -19.87
N ASN A 708 24.33 -7.10 -18.94
CA ASN A 708 25.77 -7.34 -19.10
C ASN A 708 26.42 -8.11 -17.95
N ASP A 709 27.39 -8.97 -18.24
CA ASP A 709 28.24 -9.62 -17.25
C ASP A 709 27.47 -10.47 -16.19
N ASN A 710 26.26 -10.96 -16.53
CA ASN A 710 25.42 -11.80 -15.66
C ASN A 710 25.75 -13.29 -15.81
N ALA A 711 25.51 -14.11 -14.79
CA ALA A 711 25.79 -15.55 -14.80
C ALA A 711 24.63 -16.40 -14.25
N GLY A 712 24.58 -17.70 -14.58
CA GLY A 712 23.60 -18.63 -13.99
C GLY A 712 23.04 -19.66 -14.97
N ALA A 713 21.79 -20.08 -14.78
CA ALA A 713 21.13 -21.11 -15.58
C ALA A 713 19.62 -20.83 -15.71
N LEU A 714 19.06 -21.14 -16.89
CA LEU A 714 17.63 -21.00 -17.16
C LEU A 714 17.06 -22.35 -17.61
N THR A 715 15.87 -22.70 -17.13
CA THR A 715 15.20 -23.95 -17.55
C THR A 715 14.31 -23.79 -18.78
N ASP A 716 13.96 -22.55 -19.15
CA ASP A 716 13.22 -22.17 -20.36
C ASP A 716 13.66 -20.76 -20.83
N GLY A 717 12.90 -20.10 -21.70
CA GLY A 717 12.95 -18.66 -21.93
C GLY A 717 14.28 -18.13 -22.46
N ALA A 718 14.65 -16.92 -22.03
CA ALA A 718 15.93 -16.29 -22.34
C ALA A 718 16.40 -15.42 -21.16
N LEU A 719 17.68 -15.03 -21.15
CA LEU A 719 18.18 -14.03 -20.20
C LEU A 719 17.50 -12.67 -20.39
N LEU A 720 17.29 -12.25 -21.64
CA LEU A 720 16.46 -11.11 -22.01
C LEU A 720 15.40 -11.53 -23.02
N GLU A 721 14.12 -11.34 -22.69
CA GLU A 721 12.98 -11.70 -23.53
C GLU A 721 12.07 -10.48 -23.76
N LEU A 722 12.00 -10.00 -25.00
CA LEU A 722 11.23 -8.83 -25.41
C LEU A 722 9.91 -9.27 -26.07
N ARG A 723 8.81 -9.29 -25.29
CA ARG A 723 7.50 -9.71 -25.79
C ARG A 723 6.73 -8.54 -26.42
N ARG A 724 5.75 -8.88 -27.27
CA ARG A 724 4.86 -7.97 -28.04
C ARG A 724 5.58 -7.02 -29.01
N SER A 725 6.24 -5.98 -28.51
CA SER A 725 6.84 -4.89 -29.30
C SER A 725 8.14 -4.40 -28.66
N ALA A 726 9.12 -4.06 -29.49
CA ALA A 726 10.41 -3.59 -29.03
C ALA A 726 10.94 -2.56 -30.04
N SER A 727 10.99 -1.27 -29.66
CA SER A 727 11.45 -0.19 -30.53
C SER A 727 12.53 0.67 -29.89
N PHE A 728 13.60 0.93 -30.64
CA PHE A 728 14.78 1.66 -30.18
C PHE A 728 15.10 2.77 -31.18
N ALA A 729 15.04 4.01 -30.72
CA ALA A 729 15.12 5.22 -31.54
C ALA A 729 16.26 6.17 -31.12
N SER A 730 16.69 7.01 -32.06
CA SER A 730 17.52 8.21 -31.81
C SER A 730 18.85 7.93 -31.09
N GLY A 731 19.62 6.94 -31.52
CA GLY A 731 20.89 6.60 -30.88
C GLY A 731 20.78 5.73 -29.63
N SER A 732 19.62 5.07 -29.41
CA SER A 732 19.46 4.12 -28.31
C SER A 732 20.39 2.91 -28.44
N TRP A 733 20.72 2.28 -27.31
CA TRP A 733 21.64 1.15 -27.24
C TRP A 733 21.04 -0.02 -26.47
N VAL A 734 21.06 -1.21 -27.07
CA VAL A 734 20.76 -2.48 -26.40
C VAL A 734 22.06 -3.26 -26.28
N SER A 735 22.57 -3.38 -25.06
CA SER A 735 23.82 -4.08 -24.75
C SER A 735 23.49 -5.43 -24.13
N VAL A 736 23.94 -6.52 -24.77
CA VAL A 736 23.94 -7.88 -24.22
C VAL A 736 25.37 -8.42 -24.37
N ARG A 737 26.23 -8.15 -23.39
CA ARG A 737 27.65 -8.54 -23.43
C ARG A 737 28.16 -9.23 -22.16
N GLY A 738 29.10 -10.17 -22.31
CA GLY A 738 29.81 -10.80 -21.18
C GLY A 738 29.01 -11.81 -20.36
N ASN A 739 27.77 -12.13 -20.73
CA ASN A 739 26.90 -13.00 -19.93
C ASN A 739 27.28 -14.48 -20.09
N SER A 740 27.15 -15.28 -19.03
CA SER A 740 27.46 -16.71 -19.00
C SER A 740 26.30 -17.51 -18.43
N ILE A 741 25.32 -17.84 -19.28
CA ILE A 741 24.07 -18.49 -18.89
C ILE A 741 24.00 -19.89 -19.49
N SER A 742 23.65 -20.89 -18.67
CA SER A 742 23.17 -22.17 -19.20
C SER A 742 21.73 -22.00 -19.68
N GLY A 743 21.57 -21.50 -20.92
CA GLY A 743 20.29 -21.29 -21.60
C GLY A 743 20.43 -20.35 -22.81
N ARG A 744 19.29 -19.96 -23.39
CA ARG A 744 19.20 -18.95 -24.47
C ARG A 744 19.50 -17.56 -23.89
N LEU A 745 20.17 -16.71 -24.66
CA LEU A 745 20.64 -15.39 -24.19
C LEU A 745 19.69 -14.24 -24.55
N LEU A 746 19.07 -14.28 -25.73
CA LEU A 746 18.19 -13.21 -26.22
C LEU A 746 16.97 -13.79 -26.94
N SER A 747 15.79 -13.23 -26.69
CA SER A 747 14.58 -13.49 -27.45
C SER A 747 13.87 -12.17 -27.76
N VAL A 748 13.48 -11.99 -29.03
CA VAL A 748 12.83 -10.76 -29.53
C VAL A 748 11.59 -11.10 -30.37
N PRO A 749 10.72 -10.13 -30.74
CA PRO A 749 9.53 -10.44 -31.51
C PRO A 749 9.85 -11.10 -32.87
N SER A 750 9.06 -12.11 -33.22
CA SER A 750 9.16 -12.86 -34.48
C SER A 750 8.14 -12.36 -35.52
N TYR A 751 8.46 -12.62 -36.80
CA TYR A 751 7.66 -12.21 -37.96
C TYR A 751 6.16 -12.57 -37.81
N PRO A 752 5.22 -11.66 -38.13
CA PRO A 752 5.40 -10.36 -38.81
C PRO A 752 5.86 -9.20 -37.90
N ARG A 753 6.12 -9.44 -36.61
CA ARG A 753 6.71 -8.44 -35.71
C ARG A 753 8.24 -8.55 -35.72
N SER A 754 8.91 -7.57 -35.11
CA SER A 754 10.37 -7.54 -35.00
C SER A 754 10.82 -6.65 -33.84
N ALA A 755 12.12 -6.67 -33.52
CA ALA A 755 12.76 -5.61 -32.76
C ALA A 755 13.22 -4.50 -33.73
N GLU A 756 12.66 -3.30 -33.62
CA GLU A 756 12.90 -2.19 -34.54
C GLU A 756 14.06 -1.31 -34.07
N LEU A 757 15.11 -1.21 -34.89
CA LEU A 757 16.28 -0.35 -34.65
C LEU A 757 16.27 0.84 -35.62
N VAL A 758 15.87 2.01 -35.14
CA VAL A 758 15.90 3.30 -35.84
C VAL A 758 17.08 4.12 -35.31
N GLN A 759 18.11 4.36 -36.14
CA GLN A 759 19.35 5.04 -35.73
C GLN A 759 20.02 4.47 -34.46
N SER A 760 19.73 3.21 -34.11
CA SER A 760 20.04 2.61 -32.80
C SER A 760 20.91 1.36 -32.95
N THR A 761 21.59 0.99 -31.87
CA THR A 761 22.57 -0.12 -31.85
C THR A 761 22.10 -1.28 -30.97
N LEU A 762 22.10 -2.49 -31.50
CA LEU A 762 22.02 -3.74 -30.73
C LEU A 762 23.39 -4.43 -30.73
N THR A 763 23.87 -4.81 -29.56
CA THR A 763 25.17 -5.46 -29.34
C THR A 763 24.97 -6.81 -28.66
N LEU A 764 25.37 -7.90 -29.32
CA LEU A 764 25.35 -9.26 -28.77
C LEU A 764 26.78 -9.82 -28.80
N HIS A 765 27.57 -9.56 -27.75
CA HIS A 765 29.02 -9.78 -27.80
C HIS A 765 29.63 -10.44 -26.55
N GLY A 766 30.40 -11.52 -26.73
CA GLY A 766 31.20 -12.11 -25.65
C GLY A 766 30.37 -12.90 -24.65
N ASN A 767 29.28 -13.51 -25.09
CA ASN A 767 28.36 -14.26 -24.23
C ASN A 767 28.52 -15.77 -24.42
N ALA A 768 28.34 -16.54 -23.36
CA ALA A 768 28.21 -17.99 -23.37
C ALA A 768 26.75 -18.41 -23.09
N GLY A 769 26.21 -19.27 -23.96
CA GLY A 769 24.87 -19.83 -23.89
C GLY A 769 24.87 -21.36 -24.01
N SER A 770 23.72 -21.99 -23.80
CA SER A 770 23.48 -23.42 -24.07
C SER A 770 22.08 -23.68 -24.61
N GLY A 771 21.88 -24.86 -25.21
CA GLY A 771 20.65 -25.23 -25.91
C GLY A 771 20.78 -25.16 -27.44
N PRO A 772 19.66 -25.06 -28.19
CA PRO A 772 19.67 -25.15 -29.64
C PRO A 772 20.09 -23.85 -30.35
N VAL A 773 19.85 -22.68 -29.75
CA VAL A 773 20.13 -21.36 -30.31
C VAL A 773 20.62 -20.38 -29.24
N VAL A 774 21.43 -19.40 -29.63
CA VAL A 774 21.81 -18.26 -28.78
C VAL A 774 20.65 -17.24 -28.72
N MET A 775 19.96 -17.07 -29.85
CA MET A 775 18.94 -16.05 -30.05
C MET A 775 17.73 -16.63 -30.80
N ASP A 776 16.53 -16.08 -30.56
CA ASP A 776 15.42 -16.17 -31.51
C ASP A 776 14.66 -14.83 -31.66
N GLY A 777 13.74 -14.82 -32.62
CA GLY A 777 13.07 -13.61 -33.11
C GLY A 777 13.77 -13.00 -34.33
N THR A 778 13.33 -11.80 -34.71
CA THR A 778 13.82 -11.07 -35.89
C THR A 778 14.13 -9.61 -35.58
N VAL A 779 15.28 -9.11 -36.01
CA VAL A 779 15.68 -7.70 -35.86
C VAL A 779 15.41 -6.94 -37.16
N ALA A 780 14.57 -5.91 -37.11
CA ALA A 780 14.32 -5.01 -38.23
C ALA A 780 15.23 -3.78 -38.17
N LEU A 781 15.93 -3.55 -39.26
CA LEU A 781 16.88 -2.48 -39.43
C LEU A 781 16.24 -1.34 -40.24
N VAL A 782 15.91 -0.22 -39.58
CA VAL A 782 15.10 0.88 -40.14
C VAL A 782 15.91 2.20 -40.20
N GLY A 783 15.77 2.95 -41.31
CA GLY A 783 16.46 4.23 -41.51
C GLY A 783 17.98 4.11 -41.73
N ALA A 784 18.72 5.22 -41.66
CA ALA A 784 20.18 5.23 -41.65
C ALA A 784 20.74 5.13 -40.21
N GLY A 785 22.04 4.90 -40.03
CA GLY A 785 22.73 4.96 -38.72
C GLY A 785 22.49 3.80 -37.75
N ARG A 786 21.52 2.93 -38.04
CA ARG A 786 21.23 1.65 -37.36
C ARG A 786 22.42 0.68 -37.34
N LYS A 787 22.56 -0.13 -36.28
CA LYS A 787 23.61 -1.16 -36.17
C LYS A 787 23.13 -2.40 -35.42
N PHE A 788 23.48 -3.58 -35.90
CA PHE A 788 23.44 -4.84 -35.14
C PHE A 788 24.85 -5.45 -35.18
N VAL A 789 25.45 -5.64 -34.00
CA VAL A 789 26.86 -6.02 -33.84
C VAL A 789 26.94 -7.32 -33.04
N VAL A 790 27.64 -8.32 -33.58
CA VAL A 790 27.65 -9.69 -33.05
C VAL A 790 29.09 -10.21 -32.97
N GLY A 791 29.48 -10.86 -31.88
CA GLY A 791 30.84 -11.42 -31.79
C GLY A 791 31.08 -12.28 -30.55
N CYS A 792 32.12 -13.12 -30.59
CA CYS A 792 32.62 -13.86 -29.44
C CYS A 792 31.56 -14.66 -28.67
N LEU A 793 30.66 -15.30 -29.41
CA LEU A 793 29.60 -16.11 -28.83
C LEU A 793 30.11 -17.53 -28.60
N MET A 794 29.76 -18.12 -27.46
CA MET A 794 29.92 -19.55 -27.21
C MET A 794 28.55 -20.19 -27.04
N LEU A 795 28.36 -21.37 -27.62
CA LEU A 795 27.14 -22.16 -27.52
C LEU A 795 27.53 -23.60 -27.17
N ASN A 796 26.94 -24.17 -26.12
CA ASN A 796 27.24 -25.52 -25.64
C ASN A 796 28.75 -25.77 -25.37
N GLY A 797 29.46 -24.74 -24.94
CA GLY A 797 30.91 -24.78 -24.69
C GLY A 797 31.80 -24.64 -25.93
N GLN A 798 31.23 -24.55 -27.14
CA GLN A 798 31.98 -24.31 -28.38
C GLN A 798 31.94 -22.83 -28.78
N ALA A 799 33.06 -22.28 -29.23
CA ALA A 799 33.14 -20.89 -29.71
C ALA A 799 32.67 -20.80 -31.17
N LEU A 800 31.64 -19.98 -31.40
CA LEU A 800 30.97 -19.84 -32.70
C LEU A 800 31.75 -18.94 -33.66
N GLN A 801 31.93 -19.42 -34.89
CA GLN A 801 32.45 -18.63 -36.01
C GLN A 801 31.36 -17.74 -36.63
N PRO A 802 31.71 -16.64 -37.31
CA PRO A 802 30.73 -15.73 -37.92
C PRO A 802 29.75 -16.38 -38.92
N MET A 803 30.14 -17.49 -39.56
CA MET A 803 29.25 -18.26 -40.45
C MET A 803 28.18 -19.05 -39.69
N GLU A 804 28.46 -19.43 -38.44
CA GLU A 804 27.60 -20.28 -37.60
C GLU A 804 26.54 -19.44 -36.85
N TYR A 805 26.70 -18.12 -36.78
CA TYR A 805 25.76 -17.21 -36.10
C TYR A 805 24.32 -17.34 -36.62
N ARG A 806 24.13 -17.57 -37.92
CA ARG A 806 22.80 -17.83 -38.50
C ARG A 806 22.20 -19.15 -38.02
N SER A 807 23.01 -20.20 -37.92
CA SER A 807 22.61 -21.50 -37.37
C SER A 807 22.29 -21.42 -35.87
N ALA A 808 22.96 -20.53 -35.14
CA ALA A 808 22.68 -20.20 -33.75
C ALA A 808 21.46 -19.27 -33.54
N GLY A 809 20.62 -19.08 -34.56
CA GLY A 809 19.34 -18.36 -34.50
C GLY A 809 19.42 -16.84 -34.70
N ILE A 810 20.59 -16.30 -35.08
CA ILE A 810 20.77 -14.85 -35.26
C ILE A 810 20.28 -14.43 -36.66
N ILE A 811 19.03 -13.95 -36.73
CA ILE A 811 18.33 -13.59 -37.97
C ILE A 811 18.27 -12.05 -38.13
N GLY A 812 19.01 -11.55 -39.12
CA GLY A 812 19.03 -10.14 -39.53
C GLY A 812 20.28 -9.79 -40.35
N GLU A 813 20.40 -8.51 -40.72
CA GLU A 813 21.68 -7.93 -41.17
C GLU A 813 22.53 -7.63 -39.93
N PHE A 814 23.77 -8.15 -39.83
CA PHE A 814 24.66 -7.90 -38.70
C PHE A 814 26.13 -7.72 -39.10
N ARG A 815 26.86 -6.93 -38.31
CA ARG A 815 28.31 -6.73 -38.42
C ARG A 815 29.04 -7.69 -37.44
N PRO A 816 29.76 -8.71 -37.93
CA PRO A 816 30.57 -9.56 -37.07
C PRO A 816 31.79 -8.79 -36.54
N VAL A 817 32.14 -9.00 -35.26
CA VAL A 817 33.33 -8.44 -34.60
C VAL A 817 34.16 -9.56 -33.97
N ALA A 818 35.47 -9.51 -34.20
CA ALA A 818 36.42 -10.52 -33.72
C ALA A 818 36.87 -10.26 -32.26
N CYS A 819 37.31 -11.33 -31.59
CA CYS A 819 37.63 -11.27 -30.16
C CYS A 819 38.93 -10.52 -29.86
N GLY A 820 38.93 -9.82 -28.72
CA GLY A 820 40.01 -8.92 -28.32
C GLY A 820 39.97 -7.54 -28.97
N VAL A 821 39.14 -7.30 -29.99
CA VAL A 821 39.09 -6.01 -30.71
C VAL A 821 38.47 -4.90 -29.82
N CYS A 822 39.08 -3.72 -29.85
CA CYS A 822 38.53 -2.50 -29.24
C CYS A 822 37.49 -1.85 -30.16
N ASP A 823 36.31 -2.45 -30.30
CA ASP A 823 35.21 -1.85 -31.06
C ASP A 823 34.36 -0.94 -30.16
N ALA A 824 34.06 0.27 -30.63
CA ALA A 824 33.26 1.25 -29.89
C ALA A 824 31.78 0.85 -29.80
N ASP A 825 31.21 0.26 -30.86
CA ASP A 825 29.81 -0.17 -30.90
C ASP A 825 29.55 -1.42 -30.02
N VAL A 826 30.63 -2.08 -29.57
CA VAL A 826 30.57 -3.21 -28.65
C VAL A 826 30.63 -2.77 -27.19
N ARG A 827 31.37 -1.70 -26.90
CA ARG A 827 31.81 -1.37 -25.53
C ARG A 827 31.21 -0.08 -24.97
N CYS A 828 30.75 0.82 -25.83
CA CYS A 828 30.49 2.21 -25.47
C CYS A 828 29.12 2.67 -25.94
N PHE A 829 28.39 3.40 -25.09
CA PHE A 829 27.20 4.12 -25.51
C PHE A 829 27.60 5.27 -26.45
N ALA A 830 27.37 5.10 -27.74
CA ALA A 830 27.94 5.95 -28.79
C ALA A 830 27.63 7.45 -28.61
N ALA A 831 26.40 7.80 -28.22
CA ALA A 831 25.95 9.19 -28.09
C ALA A 831 26.68 9.99 -26.99
N ALA A 832 27.23 9.33 -25.96
CA ALA A 832 28.02 9.98 -24.91
C ALA A 832 29.49 9.53 -24.88
N THR A 833 30.02 9.04 -26.01
CA THR A 833 31.42 8.60 -26.14
C THR A 833 32.22 9.54 -27.02
N ARG A 834 33.29 10.14 -26.47
CA ARG A 834 34.19 11.07 -27.18
C ARG A 834 35.29 10.34 -27.95
N ALA A 835 35.81 9.23 -27.42
CA ALA A 835 36.82 8.39 -28.07
C ALA A 835 36.91 7.01 -27.39
N ILE A 836 37.56 6.03 -28.03
CA ILE A 836 38.00 4.78 -27.38
C ILE A 836 39.52 4.79 -27.18
N SER A 837 40.02 4.29 -26.05
CA SER A 837 41.45 4.17 -25.77
C SER A 837 42.07 2.94 -26.45
N LYS A 838 43.41 2.91 -26.55
CA LYS A 838 44.18 1.71 -26.95
C LYS A 838 43.97 0.51 -26.00
N SER A 839 43.46 0.74 -24.79
CA SER A 839 43.10 -0.28 -23.78
C SER A 839 41.60 -0.66 -23.82
N CYS A 840 40.91 -0.36 -24.92
CA CYS A 840 39.48 -0.57 -25.12
C CYS A 840 38.55 0.11 -24.08
N HIS A 841 39.01 1.15 -23.38
CA HIS A 841 38.19 1.91 -22.43
C HIS A 841 37.52 3.08 -23.17
N CYS A 842 36.21 3.25 -22.98
CA CYS A 842 35.47 4.39 -23.52
C CYS A 842 35.90 5.66 -22.77
N ARG A 843 36.25 6.73 -23.51
CA ARG A 843 36.45 8.07 -22.95
C ARG A 843 35.18 8.86 -23.21
N CYS A 844 34.49 9.23 -22.15
CA CYS A 844 33.16 9.80 -22.25
C CYS A 844 33.18 11.24 -22.76
N ALA A 845 32.09 11.63 -23.39
CA ALA A 845 31.70 13.02 -23.58
C ALA A 845 31.19 13.57 -22.24
N GLU A 846 30.83 14.86 -22.24
CA GLU A 846 30.11 15.46 -21.11
C GLU A 846 28.74 14.79 -20.95
N GLY A 847 28.33 14.51 -19.71
CA GLY A 847 27.12 13.72 -19.41
C GLY A 847 27.25 12.20 -19.60
N GLY A 848 28.42 11.66 -20.00
CA GLY A 848 28.66 10.21 -20.07
C GLY A 848 29.41 9.68 -18.85
N TYR A 849 28.92 8.58 -18.26
CA TYR A 849 29.37 8.05 -16.97
C TYR A 849 29.84 6.59 -17.02
N GLY A 850 30.77 6.24 -16.12
CA GLY A 850 31.27 4.86 -15.96
C GLY A 850 32.21 4.41 -17.07
N ARG A 851 32.43 3.08 -17.18
CA ARG A 851 33.33 2.48 -18.18
C ARG A 851 32.74 2.44 -19.59
N ASP A 852 31.42 2.33 -19.68
CA ASP A 852 30.64 2.16 -20.91
C ASP A 852 30.05 3.50 -21.40
N CYS A 853 30.34 4.61 -20.70
CA CYS A 853 29.84 5.97 -20.96
C CYS A 853 28.31 6.10 -21.03
N LEU A 854 27.61 5.48 -20.08
CA LEU A 854 26.15 5.53 -19.97
C LEU A 854 25.68 6.98 -19.69
N PRO A 855 24.50 7.39 -20.20
CA PRO A 855 24.01 8.78 -20.10
C PRO A 855 23.53 9.19 -18.68
N VAL A 856 23.50 8.25 -17.72
CA VAL A 856 23.08 8.48 -16.33
C VAL A 856 24.17 8.01 -15.38
N TYR A 857 24.45 8.81 -14.36
CA TYR A 857 25.29 8.40 -13.24
C TYR A 857 24.54 7.39 -12.36
N LEU A 858 24.97 6.14 -12.42
CA LEU A 858 24.50 5.08 -11.54
C LEU A 858 25.53 4.93 -10.40
N PRO A 859 25.23 5.40 -9.18
CA PRO A 859 26.19 5.34 -8.07
C PRO A 859 26.52 3.89 -7.72
N ARG A 860 27.79 3.64 -7.34
CA ARG A 860 28.11 2.50 -6.49
C ARG A 860 27.74 2.87 -5.07
N VAL A 861 26.87 2.07 -4.46
CA VAL A 861 26.49 2.19 -3.06
C VAL A 861 27.47 1.32 -2.26
N ASP A 862 28.25 1.93 -1.37
CA ASP A 862 28.96 1.16 -0.32
C ASP A 862 27.89 0.55 0.60
N GLY A 863 28.02 -0.74 0.93
CA GLY A 863 27.04 -1.49 1.73
C GLY A 863 26.87 -0.99 3.18
N CYS A 864 26.06 -1.70 3.98
CA CYS A 864 25.56 -1.20 5.28
C CYS A 864 26.64 -0.85 6.33
N ASN A 865 27.90 -1.21 6.08
CA ASN A 865 29.07 -0.92 6.90
C ASN A 865 29.61 0.52 6.78
N ARG A 866 28.93 1.42 6.06
CA ARG A 866 29.18 2.87 6.16
C ARG A 866 27.89 3.66 6.39
N THR A 867 27.69 4.06 7.64
CA THR A 867 26.91 5.25 7.98
C THR A 867 27.56 6.47 7.31
N LEU A 868 27.05 6.87 6.14
CA LEU A 868 27.48 8.08 5.48
C LEU A 868 27.11 9.29 6.34
N ALA A 869 28.15 10.01 6.80
CA ALA A 869 28.02 11.37 7.28
C ALA A 869 27.34 12.24 6.21
N PRO A 870 26.55 13.27 6.58
CA PRO A 870 25.71 14.00 5.65
C PRO A 870 26.53 14.58 4.48
N PRO A 871 26.13 14.33 3.22
CA PRO A 871 26.79 14.95 2.07
C PRO A 871 26.53 16.47 2.09
N LEU A 872 27.60 17.26 2.03
CA LEU A 872 27.48 18.71 1.90
C LEU A 872 26.95 19.05 0.50
N LEU A 873 25.68 19.47 0.42
CA LEU A 873 25.07 20.04 -0.77
C LEU A 873 25.80 21.31 -1.20
N SER A 874 26.74 21.17 -2.14
CA SER A 874 27.49 22.28 -2.73
C SER A 874 27.79 22.03 -4.21
N HIS A 875 26.87 22.47 -5.07
CA HIS A 875 27.14 22.65 -6.50
C HIS A 875 27.84 24.00 -6.73
N THR A 876 29.03 23.99 -7.33
CA THR A 876 29.52 25.09 -8.16
C THR A 876 30.32 24.51 -9.33
N ALA A 877 30.27 25.14 -10.50
CA ALA A 877 30.74 24.58 -11.76
C ALA A 877 31.97 25.27 -12.35
N THR A 878 32.55 24.64 -13.39
CA THR A 878 33.41 25.23 -14.45
C THR A 878 34.59 26.12 -14.06
N LEU A 879 35.80 25.65 -14.39
CA LEU A 879 36.89 26.57 -14.78
C LEU A 879 37.64 26.04 -16.01
N THR A 880 37.94 26.97 -16.93
CA THR A 880 38.60 26.70 -18.21
C THR A 880 40.11 26.61 -18.06
N GLU A 881 40.75 25.66 -18.75
CA GLU A 881 42.22 25.52 -18.71
C GLU A 881 42.91 26.59 -19.58
N THR A 882 43.81 27.40 -18.99
CA THR A 882 44.77 28.21 -19.75
C THR A 882 46.17 28.13 -19.15
N ARG A 883 47.16 27.93 -20.03
CA ARG A 883 48.58 27.62 -19.77
C ARG A 883 49.33 28.54 -18.78
N SER A 884 49.90 27.91 -17.75
CA SER A 884 51.31 27.97 -17.28
C SER A 884 52.20 29.21 -17.52
N LEU A 885 52.93 29.63 -16.47
CA LEU A 885 54.41 29.71 -16.45
C LEU A 885 54.97 29.87 -15.01
N THR A 886 56.17 29.35 -14.75
CA THR A 886 57.02 29.48 -13.54
C THR A 886 58.03 30.64 -13.67
N PRO A 887 58.91 30.97 -12.69
CA PRO A 887 59.12 30.54 -11.28
C PRO A 887 58.92 31.75 -10.28
N THR A 888 59.38 31.90 -9.02
CA THR A 888 60.71 31.64 -8.40
C THR A 888 60.76 31.89 -6.87
N TRP A 889 61.41 31.00 -6.11
CA TRP A 889 62.08 31.17 -4.79
C TRP A 889 61.32 31.49 -3.48
N THR A 890 62.05 31.25 -2.38
CA THR A 890 61.73 31.19 -0.94
C THR A 890 62.81 31.98 -0.15
N PRO A 891 62.94 31.93 1.21
CA PRO A 891 62.00 31.73 2.33
C PRO A 891 62.12 32.85 3.41
N SER A 892 61.34 32.77 4.51
CA SER A 892 61.65 33.10 5.93
C SER A 892 60.41 33.65 6.69
N LEU A 893 60.22 33.48 8.02
CA LEU A 893 60.87 32.63 9.04
C LEU A 893 59.88 32.40 10.22
N SER A 894 59.99 31.25 10.92
CA SER A 894 59.67 30.94 12.35
C SER A 894 58.62 31.76 13.15
N ALA A 895 57.81 31.20 14.07
CA ALA A 895 58.06 30.12 15.05
C ALA A 895 56.71 29.62 15.65
N THR A 896 56.54 28.55 16.46
CA THR A 896 57.42 27.55 17.10
C THR A 896 56.58 26.27 17.36
N ARG A 897 57.04 25.05 17.01
CA ARG A 897 57.51 23.90 17.88
C ARG A 897 56.70 23.63 19.17
N TYR A 898 56.51 22.40 19.68
CA TYR A 898 57.14 21.06 19.49
C TYR A 898 56.03 19.98 19.29
N SER A 899 56.15 18.85 18.56
CA SER A 899 57.15 17.74 18.51
C SER A 899 57.02 16.73 19.68
N PRO A 900 57.48 15.45 19.60
CA PRO A 900 58.32 14.83 18.55
C PRO A 900 57.93 13.41 18.05
N THR A 901 58.61 12.97 16.98
CA THR A 901 58.97 11.56 16.72
C THR A 901 60.47 11.48 16.36
N GLN A 902 61.12 10.33 16.59
CA GLN A 902 62.53 10.08 16.23
C GLN A 902 62.68 8.64 15.67
N TYR A 903 63.27 8.46 14.48
CA TYR A 903 64.65 7.97 14.21
C TYR A 903 64.95 6.53 14.69
N GLY A 904 65.66 5.66 13.94
CA GLY A 904 66.45 5.87 12.71
C GLY A 904 66.74 4.58 11.90
N PRO A 905 67.63 4.62 10.87
CA PRO A 905 67.55 3.71 9.70
C PRO A 905 68.84 2.94 9.27
N THR A 906 68.66 1.93 8.40
CA THR A 906 69.65 1.26 7.51
C THR A 906 68.87 0.40 6.48
N GLU A 907 69.27 0.16 5.22
CA GLU A 907 70.29 0.78 4.34
C GLU A 907 69.89 0.59 2.84
N THR A 908 70.71 -0.01 1.95
CA THR A 908 70.49 -0.04 0.48
C THR A 908 70.96 -1.30 -0.26
N LEU A 909 70.33 -1.67 -1.38
CA LEU A 909 71.03 -2.01 -2.65
C LEU A 909 70.08 -2.08 -3.88
N GLN A 910 70.65 -2.08 -5.08
CA GLN A 910 69.95 -2.09 -6.38
C GLN A 910 69.83 -3.50 -6.97
N VAL A 911 68.73 -3.79 -7.67
CA VAL A 911 68.71 -4.71 -8.82
C VAL A 911 67.83 -4.13 -9.93
N THR A 912 68.33 -4.13 -11.16
CA THR A 912 67.57 -3.82 -12.38
C THR A 912 67.08 -5.13 -12.98
N GLU A 913 65.81 -5.23 -13.39
CA GLU A 913 65.39 -6.33 -14.27
C GLU A 913 64.37 -5.91 -15.34
N THR A 914 64.43 -6.60 -16.48
CA THR A 914 63.79 -6.25 -17.75
C THR A 914 62.48 -6.98 -18.00
N VAL A 915 61.60 -6.37 -18.81
CA VAL A 915 60.31 -6.95 -19.21
C VAL A 915 60.49 -8.20 -20.07
N VAL A 916 59.92 -9.32 -19.62
CA VAL A 916 59.56 -10.50 -20.43
C VAL A 916 58.13 -10.92 -20.05
N VAL A 917 57.38 -11.51 -20.98
CA VAL A 917 55.92 -11.73 -20.86
C VAL A 917 55.56 -13.21 -21.02
N SER A 918 54.49 -13.65 -20.33
CA SER A 918 53.72 -14.92 -20.44
C SER A 918 54.05 -15.99 -19.38
N PRO A 919 53.10 -16.91 -19.05
CA PRO A 919 51.68 -16.98 -19.43
C PRO A 919 50.70 -17.03 -18.23
N THR A 920 49.40 -17.07 -18.56
CA THR A 920 48.23 -17.26 -17.69
C THR A 920 48.38 -18.39 -16.66
N ARG A 921 47.91 -18.17 -15.41
CA ARG A 921 47.69 -19.24 -14.42
C ARG A 921 46.24 -19.24 -13.94
N THR A 922 45.53 -20.35 -14.19
CA THR A 922 44.19 -20.62 -13.67
C THR A 922 44.21 -20.92 -12.16
N PRO A 923 43.27 -20.40 -11.37
CA PRO A 923 43.10 -20.79 -9.97
C PRO A 923 42.26 -22.07 -9.87
N THR A 924 42.87 -23.24 -10.08
CA THR A 924 42.27 -24.52 -9.69
C THR A 924 42.28 -24.67 -8.17
N VAL A 925 41.16 -24.35 -7.52
CA VAL A 925 40.96 -24.61 -6.09
C VAL A 925 40.73 -26.11 -5.87
N SER A 926 41.77 -26.81 -5.44
CA SER A 926 41.70 -28.23 -5.07
C SER A 926 41.02 -28.41 -3.70
N VAL A 927 39.77 -28.87 -3.69
CA VAL A 927 39.06 -29.21 -2.44
C VAL A 927 39.57 -30.57 -1.93
N SER A 928 40.42 -30.55 -0.90
CA SER A 928 40.94 -31.77 -0.26
C SER A 928 41.24 -31.56 1.23
N SER A 929 40.20 -31.47 2.05
CA SER A 929 40.22 -31.87 3.47
C SER A 929 38.81 -31.85 4.06
N THR A 930 38.45 -32.94 4.71
CA THR A 930 37.16 -33.22 5.36
C THR A 930 36.62 -32.11 6.28
N LEU A 931 35.46 -31.55 5.96
CA LEU A 931 34.52 -30.99 6.93
C LEU A 931 33.41 -32.02 7.23
N TRP A 932 32.82 -31.95 8.42
CA TRP A 932 32.09 -33.07 9.01
C TRP A 932 30.61 -33.17 8.56
N TRP A 933 30.04 -34.38 8.59
CA TRP A 933 28.61 -34.62 8.36
C TRP A 933 27.75 -34.06 9.52
N SER A 934 26.87 -33.10 9.25
CA SER A 934 25.75 -32.76 10.16
C SER A 934 24.50 -32.15 9.53
N ASP A 935 24.55 -31.67 8.27
CA ASP A 935 23.48 -30.87 7.67
C ASP A 935 23.13 -31.35 6.25
N VAL A 936 22.48 -32.51 6.18
CA VAL A 936 21.86 -33.04 4.96
C VAL A 936 20.39 -32.59 4.91
N ALA A 937 19.98 -32.02 3.77
CA ALA A 937 18.59 -31.67 3.52
C ALA A 937 17.72 -32.94 3.39
N CYS A 938 16.53 -32.92 3.98
CA CYS A 938 15.63 -34.07 3.95
C CYS A 938 15.10 -34.37 2.53
N PRO A 939 15.03 -35.65 2.09
CA PRO A 939 14.58 -36.01 0.76
C PRO A 939 13.06 -35.95 0.61
N THR A 940 12.60 -35.79 -0.63
CA THR A 940 11.19 -35.95 -1.02
C THR A 940 10.70 -37.37 -0.74
N LEU A 941 9.47 -37.51 -0.22
CA LEU A 941 8.79 -38.80 -0.08
C LEU A 941 8.27 -39.25 -1.44
N ALA A 942 8.53 -40.50 -1.82
CA ALA A 942 7.86 -41.11 -2.95
C ALA A 942 6.46 -41.56 -2.50
N VAL A 943 5.41 -40.99 -3.10
CA VAL A 943 4.01 -41.35 -2.83
C VAL A 943 3.45 -42.04 -4.07
N THR A 944 2.86 -43.22 -3.89
CA THR A 944 2.21 -43.99 -4.96
C THR A 944 0.85 -44.52 -4.48
N THR A 945 0.02 -44.99 -5.40
CA THR A 945 -1.28 -45.60 -5.07
C THR A 945 -1.54 -46.88 -5.84
N THR A 946 -2.35 -47.77 -5.28
CA THR A 946 -2.83 -49.01 -5.93
C THR A 946 -4.04 -48.79 -6.85
N ALA A 947 -4.47 -47.54 -7.06
CA ALA A 947 -5.56 -47.20 -7.98
C ALA A 947 -5.19 -47.50 -9.45
N ALA A 948 -6.20 -47.82 -10.26
CA ALA A 948 -6.01 -48.22 -11.65
C ALA A 948 -5.55 -47.03 -12.51
N GLY A 949 -4.28 -47.04 -12.93
CA GLY A 949 -3.64 -45.93 -13.66
C GLY A 949 -2.59 -45.16 -12.84
N GLY A 950 -2.46 -45.43 -11.53
CA GLY A 950 -1.40 -44.86 -10.68
C GLY A 950 -1.70 -43.48 -10.08
N SER A 951 -2.88 -42.92 -10.33
CA SER A 951 -3.43 -41.72 -9.66
C SER A 951 -4.78 -42.04 -9.05
N LEU A 952 -5.22 -41.25 -8.06
CA LEU A 952 -6.57 -41.36 -7.50
C LEU A 952 -7.56 -40.55 -8.34
N THR A 953 -8.77 -41.06 -8.55
CA THR A 953 -9.90 -40.32 -9.12
C THR A 953 -10.97 -40.03 -8.08
N GLN A 954 -11.82 -39.04 -8.36
CA GLN A 954 -13.05 -38.80 -7.62
C GLN A 954 -13.92 -40.07 -7.50
N ASN A 955 -14.02 -40.88 -8.56
CA ASN A 955 -14.80 -42.12 -8.56
C ASN A 955 -14.23 -43.21 -7.63
N ASP A 956 -12.90 -43.31 -7.49
CA ASP A 956 -12.29 -44.25 -6.54
C ASP A 956 -12.69 -43.93 -5.10
N ILE A 957 -12.62 -42.64 -4.72
CA ILE A 957 -13.00 -42.15 -3.39
C ILE A 957 -14.50 -42.31 -3.12
N ARG A 958 -15.35 -42.16 -4.15
CA ARG A 958 -16.79 -42.40 -4.03
C ARG A 958 -17.16 -43.89 -3.95
N GLY A 959 -16.21 -44.79 -4.20
CA GLY A 959 -16.38 -46.24 -4.12
C GLY A 959 -16.89 -46.88 -5.42
N GLY A 960 -16.58 -46.30 -6.58
CA GLY A 960 -16.91 -46.86 -7.90
C GLY A 960 -15.91 -47.90 -8.42
N GLY A 961 -14.71 -47.99 -7.83
CA GLY A 961 -13.68 -48.96 -8.20
C GLY A 961 -13.90 -50.36 -7.61
N SER A 962 -13.38 -51.39 -8.28
CA SER A 962 -13.52 -52.80 -7.87
C SER A 962 -12.71 -53.19 -6.62
N ALA A 963 -11.86 -52.31 -6.12
CA ALA A 963 -11.08 -52.47 -4.89
C ALA A 963 -10.84 -51.09 -4.26
N VAL A 964 -10.77 -51.03 -2.92
CA VAL A 964 -10.44 -49.79 -2.20
C VAL A 964 -8.95 -49.47 -2.42
N PRO A 965 -8.59 -48.27 -2.90
CA PRO A 965 -7.18 -47.95 -3.15
C PRO A 965 -6.43 -47.71 -1.85
N THR A 966 -5.14 -48.04 -1.87
CA THR A 966 -4.18 -47.80 -0.79
C THR A 966 -3.17 -46.76 -1.26
N LEU A 967 -2.81 -45.82 -0.39
CA LEU A 967 -1.67 -44.91 -0.55
C LEU A 967 -0.44 -45.57 0.07
N MET A 968 0.67 -45.61 -0.68
CA MET A 968 1.96 -46.10 -0.24
C MET A 968 2.95 -44.93 -0.18
N VAL A 969 3.69 -44.80 0.91
CA VAL A 969 4.69 -43.75 1.13
C VAL A 969 6.04 -44.39 1.41
N ALA A 970 7.00 -44.18 0.52
CA ALA A 970 8.31 -44.82 0.53
C ALA A 970 9.44 -43.82 0.77
N LEU A 971 10.37 -44.19 1.65
CA LEU A 971 11.65 -43.50 1.86
C LEU A 971 12.70 -43.99 0.86
N PRO A 972 13.49 -43.10 0.23
CA PRO A 972 14.63 -43.50 -0.59
C PRO A 972 15.78 -44.04 0.29
N PRO A 973 16.60 -45.00 -0.19
CA PRO A 973 17.81 -45.40 0.51
C PRO A 973 18.78 -44.20 0.70
N PRO A 974 19.51 -44.11 1.83
CA PRO A 974 19.61 -45.09 2.93
C PRO A 974 18.56 -44.92 4.05
N PHE A 975 17.63 -43.97 3.92
CA PHE A 975 16.70 -43.58 4.98
C PHE A 975 15.70 -44.69 5.34
N ARG A 976 15.31 -44.75 6.63
CA ARG A 976 14.36 -45.74 7.16
C ARG A 976 13.39 -45.10 8.14
N TRP A 977 12.19 -45.65 8.25
CA TRP A 977 11.24 -45.23 9.28
C TRP A 977 11.77 -45.59 10.68
N ALA A 978 11.59 -44.68 11.64
CA ALA A 978 11.85 -44.94 13.05
C ALA A 978 11.10 -46.20 13.52
N ARG A 979 11.62 -46.89 14.54
CA ARG A 979 11.08 -48.18 15.00
C ARG A 979 9.81 -48.07 15.84
N ASP A 980 9.42 -46.84 16.19
CA ASP A 980 8.34 -46.56 17.13
C ASP A 980 6.96 -47.01 16.62
N ALA A 981 6.03 -47.19 17.55
CA ALA A 981 4.76 -47.88 17.32
C ALA A 981 3.76 -47.10 16.45
N GLN A 982 3.93 -45.79 16.28
CA GLN A 982 2.95 -44.91 15.60
C GLN A 982 3.63 -43.87 14.69
N PRO A 983 4.31 -44.26 13.59
CA PRO A 983 4.90 -43.28 12.66
C PRO A 983 3.84 -42.38 12.00
N GLY A 984 2.57 -42.78 12.00
CA GLY A 984 1.44 -42.00 11.47
C GLY A 984 1.14 -40.69 12.22
N THR A 985 1.56 -40.52 13.47
CA THR A 985 1.36 -39.25 14.20
C THR A 985 2.27 -38.13 13.70
N HIS A 986 3.36 -38.48 13.04
CA HIS A 986 4.31 -37.56 12.41
C HIS A 986 4.02 -37.33 10.92
N LEU A 987 2.89 -37.84 10.41
CA LEU A 987 2.42 -37.70 9.04
C LEU A 987 1.13 -36.89 9.01
N SER A 988 1.12 -35.80 8.25
CA SER A 988 -0.03 -34.89 8.14
C SER A 988 -0.35 -34.55 6.69
N PHE A 989 -1.63 -34.36 6.39
CA PHE A 989 -2.11 -34.00 5.05
C PHE A 989 -2.35 -32.49 4.95
N VAL A 990 -1.75 -31.85 3.96
CA VAL A 990 -1.82 -30.40 3.70
C VAL A 990 -2.30 -30.18 2.26
N PRO A 991 -3.37 -29.41 2.01
CA PRO A 991 -3.84 -29.15 0.65
C PRO A 991 -2.94 -28.08 -0.02
N VAL A 992 -2.69 -28.23 -1.31
CA VAL A 992 -1.93 -27.24 -2.11
C VAL A 992 -2.85 -26.18 -2.72
N SER A 993 -4.09 -26.58 -3.04
CA SER A 993 -5.16 -25.72 -3.54
C SER A 993 -6.09 -25.26 -2.42
N THR A 994 -6.94 -24.26 -2.69
CA THR A 994 -8.06 -23.90 -1.81
C THR A 994 -8.95 -25.13 -1.61
N ALA A 995 -8.98 -25.67 -0.39
CA ALA A 995 -9.63 -26.93 -0.09
C ALA A 995 -11.15 -26.85 -0.32
N GLN A 996 -11.68 -27.71 -1.20
CA GLN A 996 -13.08 -27.62 -1.62
C GLN A 996 -14.00 -28.10 -0.48
N PRO A 997 -15.17 -27.47 -0.23
CA PRO A 997 -16.07 -27.85 0.88
C PRO A 997 -16.60 -29.29 0.81
N SER A 998 -16.63 -29.89 -0.38
CA SER A 998 -16.96 -31.29 -0.65
C SER A 998 -15.72 -32.17 -0.94
N GLY A 999 -14.54 -31.57 -0.96
CA GLY A 999 -13.23 -32.20 -1.19
C GLY A 999 -12.48 -32.46 0.12
N PHE A 1000 -11.16 -32.20 0.15
CA PHE A 1000 -10.33 -32.30 1.36
C PHE A 1000 -10.71 -31.30 2.47
N GLY A 1001 -11.41 -30.22 2.14
CA GLY A 1001 -12.00 -29.31 3.12
C GLY A 1001 -13.22 -29.92 3.83
N GLY A 1002 -13.88 -30.89 3.19
CA GLY A 1002 -15.12 -31.51 3.64
C GLY A 1002 -14.98 -32.75 4.54
N PRO A 1003 -16.09 -33.48 4.74
CA PRO A 1003 -16.15 -34.66 5.61
C PRO A 1003 -15.13 -35.76 5.25
N TRP A 1004 -14.89 -35.99 3.96
CA TRP A 1004 -13.89 -36.97 3.51
C TRP A 1004 -12.47 -36.60 3.95
N GLY A 1005 -12.08 -35.33 3.88
CA GLY A 1005 -10.78 -34.89 4.36
C GLY A 1005 -10.60 -35.13 5.86
N ALA A 1006 -11.68 -35.01 6.65
CA ALA A 1006 -11.65 -35.38 8.07
C ALA A 1006 -11.50 -36.91 8.26
N MET A 1007 -12.16 -37.73 7.43
CA MET A 1007 -11.95 -39.18 7.41
C MET A 1007 -10.51 -39.55 7.05
N LEU A 1008 -9.91 -38.88 6.06
CA LEU A 1008 -8.51 -39.12 5.64
C LEU A 1008 -7.51 -38.71 6.73
N ARG A 1009 -7.72 -37.58 7.40
CA ARG A 1009 -6.88 -37.12 8.52
C ARG A 1009 -6.96 -38.05 9.75
N ASN A 1010 -8.03 -38.82 9.88
CA ASN A 1010 -8.21 -39.83 10.94
C ASN A 1010 -7.89 -41.27 10.50
N ALA A 1011 -7.45 -41.49 9.25
CA ALA A 1011 -7.13 -42.83 8.74
C ALA A 1011 -5.75 -43.31 9.24
N THR A 1012 -5.64 -44.61 9.51
CA THR A 1012 -4.47 -45.20 10.16
C THR A 1012 -3.38 -45.62 9.17
N TRP A 1013 -2.13 -45.24 9.48
CA TRP A 1013 -0.93 -45.71 8.77
C TRP A 1013 -0.47 -47.06 9.31
N VAL A 1014 -0.20 -48.00 8.41
CA VAL A 1014 0.31 -49.36 8.67
C VAL A 1014 1.68 -49.53 8.00
N ARG A 1015 2.52 -50.46 8.48
CA ARG A 1015 3.80 -50.79 7.83
C ARG A 1015 3.59 -51.87 6.77
N ASN A 1016 4.10 -51.65 5.56
CA ASN A 1016 3.99 -52.60 4.45
C ASN A 1016 4.58 -53.97 4.82
N ALA A 1017 3.89 -55.05 4.46
CA ALA A 1017 4.25 -56.41 4.88
C ALA A 1017 5.58 -56.94 4.31
N THR A 1018 6.07 -56.43 3.17
CA THR A 1018 7.35 -56.86 2.56
C THR A 1018 8.50 -55.89 2.82
N ASN A 1019 8.21 -54.60 3.04
CA ASN A 1019 9.21 -53.54 3.25
C ASN A 1019 8.90 -52.64 4.48
N PRO A 1020 8.69 -53.20 5.69
CA PRO A 1020 8.18 -52.47 6.86
C PRO A 1020 9.14 -51.41 7.44
N SER A 1021 10.40 -51.37 6.97
CA SER A 1021 11.39 -50.38 7.39
C SER A 1021 11.48 -49.14 6.48
N THR A 1022 10.84 -49.16 5.31
CA THR A 1022 10.96 -48.08 4.30
C THR A 1022 9.62 -47.68 3.69
N VAL A 1023 8.58 -48.51 3.76
CA VAL A 1023 7.25 -48.21 3.19
C VAL A 1023 6.15 -48.25 4.25
N LEU A 1024 5.34 -47.18 4.28
CA LEU A 1024 4.09 -47.09 5.03
C LEU A 1024 2.89 -47.10 4.08
N GLU A 1025 1.75 -47.58 4.57
CA GLU A 1025 0.52 -47.79 3.79
C GLU A 1025 -0.67 -47.19 4.53
N LEU A 1026 -1.61 -46.60 3.80
CA LEU A 1026 -2.88 -46.10 4.34
C LEU A 1026 -4.01 -46.44 3.36
N VAL A 1027 -5.04 -47.13 3.86
CA VAL A 1027 -6.24 -47.44 3.08
C VAL A 1027 -7.07 -46.17 2.93
N VAL A 1028 -7.35 -45.76 1.69
CA VAL A 1028 -8.05 -44.50 1.43
C VAL A 1028 -9.53 -44.65 1.84
N PRO A 1029 -10.07 -43.75 2.69
CA PRO A 1029 -11.48 -43.83 3.10
C PRO A 1029 -12.43 -43.63 1.92
N VAL A 1030 -13.48 -44.45 1.84
CA VAL A 1030 -14.55 -44.31 0.84
C VAL A 1030 -15.64 -43.37 1.37
N HIS A 1031 -16.02 -42.38 0.57
CA HIS A 1031 -17.08 -41.43 0.90
C HIS A 1031 -17.90 -41.04 -0.34
N ARG A 1032 -19.13 -41.58 -0.46
CA ARG A 1032 -20.02 -41.37 -1.63
C ARG A 1032 -20.35 -39.91 -1.94
N GLY A 1033 -20.32 -39.05 -0.91
CA GLY A 1033 -20.56 -37.61 -1.00
C GLY A 1033 -19.34 -36.77 -1.40
N TYR A 1034 -18.17 -37.39 -1.64
CA TYR A 1034 -16.98 -36.68 -2.09
C TYR A 1034 -17.21 -36.11 -3.49
N PHE A 1035 -16.90 -34.83 -3.68
CA PHE A 1035 -17.00 -34.15 -4.97
C PHE A 1035 -16.01 -33.00 -5.07
N ILE A 1036 -15.35 -32.89 -6.22
CA ILE A 1036 -14.40 -31.85 -6.58
C ILE A 1036 -14.68 -31.37 -8.03
N ALA A 1037 -14.72 -30.06 -8.25
CA ALA A 1037 -14.98 -29.43 -9.54
C ALA A 1037 -13.69 -29.09 -10.33
N ALA A 1038 -12.54 -29.38 -9.74
CA ALA A 1038 -11.19 -29.30 -10.28
C ALA A 1038 -10.28 -30.16 -9.42
N ASP A 1039 -9.16 -30.63 -9.98
CA ASP A 1039 -8.25 -31.59 -9.34
C ASP A 1039 -7.66 -31.06 -8.02
N GLU A 1040 -7.71 -31.87 -6.95
CA GLU A 1040 -7.11 -31.53 -5.65
C GLU A 1040 -5.75 -32.20 -5.49
N THR A 1041 -4.69 -31.41 -5.29
CA THR A 1041 -3.35 -31.91 -4.91
C THR A 1041 -3.15 -31.78 -3.40
N ILE A 1042 -2.79 -32.91 -2.76
CA ILE A 1042 -2.58 -33.03 -1.33
C ILE A 1042 -1.12 -33.42 -1.08
N VAL A 1043 -0.43 -32.62 -0.25
CA VAL A 1043 0.91 -32.90 0.25
C VAL A 1043 0.82 -33.74 1.52
N ILE A 1044 1.56 -34.85 1.54
CA ILE A 1044 1.87 -35.61 2.76
C ILE A 1044 3.15 -35.00 3.34
N ARG A 1045 3.01 -34.36 4.49
CA ARG A 1045 4.10 -33.77 5.28
C ARG A 1045 4.55 -34.77 6.34
N CYS A 1046 5.85 -35.03 6.43
CA CYS A 1046 6.44 -35.82 7.51
C CYS A 1046 7.58 -35.08 8.22
N ASP A 1047 7.51 -35.00 9.56
CA ASP A 1047 8.58 -34.37 10.34
C ASP A 1047 9.80 -35.31 10.48
N ALA A 1048 11.01 -34.78 10.30
CA ALA A 1048 12.25 -35.59 10.18
C ALA A 1048 12.56 -36.48 11.38
N VAL A 1049 11.96 -36.23 12.55
CA VAL A 1049 12.05 -37.05 13.76
C VAL A 1049 11.59 -38.50 13.51
N ALA A 1050 10.67 -38.71 12.57
CA ALA A 1050 10.19 -40.05 12.20
C ALA A 1050 11.15 -40.87 11.32
N VAL A 1051 12.32 -40.31 10.95
CA VAL A 1051 13.23 -40.89 9.95
C VAL A 1051 14.63 -41.14 10.53
N VAL A 1052 15.02 -42.41 10.59
CA VAL A 1052 16.38 -42.85 10.91
C VAL A 1052 17.24 -42.76 9.66
N GLY A 1053 18.21 -41.85 9.70
CA GLY A 1053 19.14 -41.57 8.60
C GLY A 1053 19.87 -40.23 8.74
N GLY A 1054 19.26 -39.26 9.44
CA GLY A 1054 19.88 -37.97 9.77
C GLY A 1054 19.68 -36.92 8.68
N CYS A 1055 18.62 -36.12 8.81
CA CYS A 1055 18.41 -34.90 8.04
C CYS A 1055 17.71 -33.85 8.93
N LYS A 1056 17.84 -32.56 8.59
CA LYS A 1056 17.08 -31.48 9.25
C LYS A 1056 16.01 -30.94 8.31
N GLY A 1057 14.82 -30.68 8.85
CA GLY A 1057 13.67 -30.15 8.12
C GLY A 1057 12.47 -31.09 8.17
N VAL A 1058 11.76 -31.17 7.05
CA VAL A 1058 10.48 -31.86 6.90
C VAL A 1058 10.48 -32.53 5.52
N LEU A 1059 10.17 -33.83 5.47
CA LEU A 1059 10.03 -34.56 4.22
C LEU A 1059 8.64 -34.29 3.65
N LEU A 1060 8.55 -33.94 2.37
CA LEU A 1060 7.28 -33.73 1.67
C LEU A 1060 7.15 -34.75 0.53
N GLY A 1061 5.94 -35.28 0.34
CA GLY A 1061 5.51 -35.93 -0.90
C GLY A 1061 4.11 -35.45 -1.26
N SER A 1062 3.61 -35.77 -2.44
CA SER A 1062 2.27 -35.35 -2.87
C SER A 1062 1.58 -36.38 -3.73
N PHE A 1063 0.25 -36.36 -3.69
CA PHE A 1063 -0.61 -37.06 -4.64
C PHE A 1063 -1.74 -36.12 -5.10
N THR A 1064 -2.27 -36.37 -6.29
CA THR A 1064 -3.37 -35.59 -6.88
C THR A 1064 -4.57 -36.49 -7.08
N ILE A 1065 -5.75 -35.93 -6.84
CA ILE A 1065 -7.05 -36.55 -7.06
C ILE A 1065 -7.67 -35.90 -8.30
N ALA A 1066 -7.84 -36.68 -9.36
CA ALA A 1066 -8.44 -36.21 -10.60
C ALA A 1066 -9.96 -36.04 -10.45
N SER A 1067 -10.48 -34.91 -10.92
CA SER A 1067 -11.90 -34.59 -10.97
C SER A 1067 -12.58 -35.21 -12.19
N ASP A 1068 -13.86 -35.56 -12.08
CA ASP A 1068 -14.64 -36.12 -13.21
C ASP A 1068 -15.17 -35.02 -14.16
N THR A 1069 -14.82 -33.75 -13.92
CA THR A 1069 -15.33 -32.57 -14.62
C THR A 1069 -14.58 -32.29 -15.94
N LEU A 1070 -15.32 -32.32 -17.06
CA LEU A 1070 -14.77 -31.94 -18.37
C LEU A 1070 -14.17 -30.51 -18.34
N PRO A 1071 -13.00 -30.27 -18.98
CA PRO A 1071 -12.31 -28.97 -18.91
C PRO A 1071 -13.13 -27.74 -19.33
N ALA A 1072 -14.13 -27.91 -20.18
CA ALA A 1072 -15.02 -26.84 -20.63
C ALA A 1072 -16.09 -26.40 -19.58
N ALA A 1073 -16.28 -27.16 -18.49
CA ALA A 1073 -17.30 -26.89 -17.48
C ALA A 1073 -16.77 -26.18 -16.23
N ALA A 1074 -15.48 -26.35 -15.89
CA ALA A 1074 -14.86 -25.76 -14.69
C ALA A 1074 -14.94 -24.22 -14.68
N SER A 1075 -14.82 -23.60 -15.86
CA SER A 1075 -14.94 -22.14 -16.05
C SER A 1075 -16.35 -21.58 -15.81
N ALA A 1076 -17.40 -22.42 -15.87
CA ALA A 1076 -18.78 -21.99 -15.60
C ALA A 1076 -19.14 -22.04 -14.10
N LEU A 1077 -18.64 -23.05 -13.37
CA LEU A 1077 -18.96 -23.24 -11.95
C LEU A 1077 -18.34 -22.18 -11.04
N SER A 1078 -17.18 -21.62 -11.42
CA SER A 1078 -16.53 -20.52 -10.69
C SER A 1078 -17.36 -19.22 -10.65
N ALA A 1079 -18.41 -19.09 -11.46
CA ALA A 1079 -19.24 -17.89 -11.55
C ALA A 1079 -20.49 -17.91 -10.65
N ILE A 1080 -20.78 -19.03 -9.96
CA ILE A 1080 -22.10 -19.26 -9.33
C ILE A 1080 -22.05 -19.29 -7.79
N THR A 1081 -20.90 -19.59 -7.17
CA THR A 1081 -20.74 -19.65 -5.70
C THR A 1081 -20.59 -18.26 -5.05
N GLY A 1082 -21.48 -17.32 -5.39
CA GLY A 1082 -21.29 -15.88 -5.16
C GLY A 1082 -22.50 -15.09 -4.63
N VAL A 1083 -23.55 -15.73 -4.10
CA VAL A 1083 -24.62 -15.07 -3.33
C VAL A 1083 -25.03 -15.94 -2.13
N VAL A 1084 -25.36 -15.30 -1.00
CA VAL A 1084 -25.82 -15.94 0.25
C VAL A 1084 -27.17 -15.33 0.65
N ALA A 1085 -28.13 -16.15 1.11
CA ALA A 1085 -29.00 -15.93 2.28
C ALA A 1085 -30.38 -16.62 2.17
N GLY A 1086 -30.97 -16.92 3.34
CA GLY A 1086 -32.42 -16.89 3.55
C GLY A 1086 -33.21 -18.16 3.19
N ALA A 1087 -33.93 -18.71 4.18
CA ALA A 1087 -34.91 -19.77 3.97
C ALA A 1087 -36.28 -19.35 4.52
N ALA A 1088 -37.35 -19.45 3.72
CA ALA A 1088 -38.71 -19.78 4.17
C ALA A 1088 -39.73 -19.97 3.02
N ALA A 1089 -40.50 -21.05 3.13
CA ALA A 1089 -41.95 -21.16 2.83
C ALA A 1089 -42.58 -20.76 1.46
N VAL A 1090 -42.94 -21.78 0.69
CA VAL A 1090 -44.34 -22.13 0.29
C VAL A 1090 -45.15 -21.21 -0.67
N ALA A 1091 -45.35 -21.76 -1.88
CA ALA A 1091 -46.61 -21.85 -2.66
C ALA A 1091 -47.08 -20.79 -3.68
N VAL A 1092 -47.06 -21.24 -4.95
CA VAL A 1092 -48.23 -21.40 -5.86
C VAL A 1092 -48.71 -20.23 -6.76
N ALA A 1093 -48.98 -20.64 -8.01
CA ALA A 1093 -49.79 -20.03 -9.07
C ALA A 1093 -49.25 -18.80 -9.83
N VAL A 1094 -49.59 -18.57 -11.12
CA VAL A 1094 -49.80 -19.41 -12.35
C VAL A 1094 -50.39 -18.47 -13.42
N THR A 1095 -50.08 -18.71 -14.72
CA THR A 1095 -50.32 -17.81 -15.89
C THR A 1095 -49.55 -16.48 -15.81
N GLY A 1096 -49.11 -15.83 -16.90
CA GLY A 1096 -49.18 -16.11 -18.34
C GLY A 1096 -49.34 -14.78 -19.10
N GLY A 1097 -48.70 -14.46 -20.23
CA GLY A 1097 -47.74 -15.20 -21.04
C GLY A 1097 -48.13 -15.14 -22.52
N LEU A 1098 -47.31 -14.54 -23.40
CA LEU A 1098 -47.43 -14.66 -24.87
C LEU A 1098 -46.23 -14.06 -25.65
N GLY A 1099 -45.27 -14.94 -26.01
CA GLY A 1099 -44.49 -14.91 -27.27
C GLY A 1099 -43.52 -13.77 -27.60
N SER A 1100 -42.68 -13.90 -28.64
CA SER A 1100 -42.26 -15.11 -29.40
C SER A 1100 -41.34 -14.72 -30.56
N ILE A 1101 -40.41 -15.60 -30.97
CA ILE A 1101 -40.18 -16.10 -32.37
C ILE A 1101 -38.77 -16.74 -32.53
N LEU A 1102 -38.76 -18.05 -32.86
CA LEU A 1102 -37.67 -18.85 -33.51
C LEU A 1102 -36.29 -18.98 -32.79
N GLU A 1103 -35.40 -19.93 -33.11
CA GLU A 1103 -35.41 -21.42 -33.27
C GLU A 1103 -33.95 -21.87 -33.56
N MET A 1104 -33.48 -23.13 -33.65
CA MET A 1104 -33.97 -24.54 -33.64
C MET A 1104 -32.72 -25.43 -33.32
N GLN A 1105 -32.73 -26.72 -32.96
CA GLN A 1105 -33.73 -27.70 -32.51
C GLN A 1105 -32.97 -28.86 -31.81
N ALA A 1106 -33.40 -29.37 -30.63
CA ALA A 1106 -32.87 -30.62 -30.06
C ALA A 1106 -33.75 -31.22 -28.94
N LEU A 1107 -34.77 -32.01 -29.30
CA LEU A 1107 -35.41 -33.01 -28.42
C LEU A 1107 -35.06 -34.41 -28.96
N GLY A 1108 -35.00 -35.48 -28.15
CA GLY A 1108 -35.19 -35.58 -26.70
C GLY A 1108 -35.50 -37.02 -26.28
N VAL A 1109 -36.37 -37.17 -25.27
CA VAL A 1109 -37.05 -38.41 -24.83
C VAL A 1109 -36.23 -39.43 -23.99
N PHE A 1110 -36.68 -39.60 -22.75
CA PHE A 1110 -36.29 -40.67 -21.81
C PHE A 1110 -36.76 -42.05 -22.26
N ALA A 1111 -36.01 -43.10 -21.88
CA ALA A 1111 -36.51 -44.47 -21.77
C ALA A 1111 -36.37 -44.98 -20.32
N ARG A 1112 -37.46 -45.58 -19.82
CA ARG A 1112 -37.66 -46.10 -18.46
C ARG A 1112 -36.61 -47.14 -18.03
N MET A 1113 -36.37 -47.24 -16.72
CA MET A 1113 -36.80 -48.43 -15.94
C MET A 1113 -36.88 -48.11 -14.43
N SER A 1114 -37.49 -49.02 -13.66
CA SER A 1114 -37.95 -48.81 -12.28
C SER A 1114 -37.64 -49.99 -11.37
N CYS A 1115 -37.30 -49.71 -10.11
CA CYS A 1115 -37.40 -50.59 -8.93
C CYS A 1115 -36.67 -51.95 -8.97
N ALA A 1116 -35.50 -52.04 -8.31
CA ALA A 1116 -35.16 -53.11 -7.36
C ALA A 1116 -33.85 -52.79 -6.62
N SER A 1117 -33.74 -53.28 -5.37
CA SER A 1117 -32.55 -53.36 -4.48
C SER A 1117 -31.65 -52.13 -4.38
#